data_AF-A0A8H4N1T2-F1
#
_entry.id   AF-A0A8H4N1T2-F1
#
_cell.length_a   1.000
_cell.length_b   1.000
_cell.length_c   1.000
_cell.angle_alpha   90.00
_cell.angle_beta   90.00
_cell.angle_gamma   90.00
#
_symmetry.space_group_name_H-M   'P 1'
#
loop_
_entity.id
_entity.type
_entity.pdbx_description
1 polymer ?
#
loop_
_entity_poly.entity_id
_entity_poly.type
_entity_poly.pdbx_seq_one_letter_code
_entity_poly.pdbx_strand_id
1 'polypeptide(L)'
;MASSSAEGLARLFLARLPTDEQPAAVDQVITDLHDRTKAGSVDIPSAFLSAELLKKCPEANAKNASTARLVSILLEIISSSAPDAIPSDVVQLCVRHRSLANGVFTEVAALLAETAAQLRDADALAVPTSAIAWKKTVDQPHVKLTSDEHVDRVALNITFLKLFFWSESSCTISINLLEALLVLLGARSEKLAHASRDCLSAAFHCLQTGKATLDMTHRDGSDVFEISNIPLGELIWNRLQELLSAPVALGYWPSAFNIWFRWFALGGDMGPSRSILRQHQYWSFLQLGLYEGFSEQRKFCLHILRASIRLATNEAEDLHPYLAGATQPGFESDFARYCTLFETIILGRYINQVEECMPDLQNLAWKSNVHHTWIITLLRASLRPGVQDGIRKLIGNRILQGLIPMSDSATDAYRGFLSSFLPWVTQGYLLTGTLRRNKQHVRCEHGESLSSFLSQLLQNCPQDDSRQTFARDILSFIHEKGQCFFQHALPYCLQGILDGFKRVDGPRTRLTVDDICLLIQVSTRSGLPEVARDFSTTAASVLIEETASDHPELLDKMPGYNILKQRWIDVRNEEDLRQRSAPDIGGLSLSAPSLKSFAQELRDTKYRCLQGNGLLDACHFIHRLLAHENDIDPQDLHSSLEAIWDETETQEYPRPALMLLPGIFYHPKCLRAVSEDTQVLLSRALSDFQTFTEGRIYAFPPLIKALRRAYFEVPEMINFLPLVDFIVRFADHPPTAKLEFLMEAAVAEKLAVIVPHRTYASYYGPGESEGYAAMFDLLNRIPASDHVFAKRIFDQVFQPWVTQKMPVPMVSKWKATTQVQTMLLLSQTCLIAASKDEVADYLRKFTRVLSIEPLPRYRFLWEWIIVRIYVREPEQQKALLEVLGSDDHTNPKHLASVMKMAVMVARLPDTHEDFSQKLMTQLIPLSASPKIVIRHEAQWSFPPLWDHAEASGWTNITSNPAFSALNTHIRSLDKYSEPPPQRALEWLDPIKDNHLALLFGGRYLDFDPAEARLVSTEDFKAVWAQDGPDAKYPPPQMPLGQDRAETKASSSIGDGKDEFTVVPSEDAAVIPLQTKGMAWQEALLASPAASSARPSIPLILVGSLIDNAYNLGGLSRAAEIFGCESLYMRTLDTLKHKDFTSVAVSSHSHLPIRALPPVDLPEFLRVMKVAGYKVVGVEQTDRSLVLGAPGSDLPEKCVLVMGSEREGIPGTVLAECDICVEVKQVGVTRSLNVQTAAAIVLYEYQRQHHGK
;
A
#
# COMPACT_ATOMS: atom_id res chain seq x y z
N MET A 1 -50.91 18.97 -13.00
CA MET A 1 -51.94 20.01 -13.25
C MET A 1 -52.72 19.79 -14.55
N ALA A 2 -52.13 19.26 -15.62
CA ALA A 2 -52.82 19.03 -16.90
C ALA A 2 -53.93 17.95 -16.88
N SER A 3 -53.83 16.93 -16.00
CA SER A 3 -54.77 15.81 -16.01
C SER A 3 -56.12 16.10 -15.33
N SER A 4 -56.14 16.93 -14.27
CA SER A 4 -57.38 17.37 -13.63
C SER A 4 -58.16 18.36 -14.51
N SER A 5 -57.46 19.17 -15.30
CA SER A 5 -58.09 20.05 -16.29
C SER A 5 -58.65 19.27 -17.49
N ALA A 6 -57.95 18.22 -17.96
CA ALA A 6 -58.38 17.40 -19.09
C ALA A 6 -59.66 16.61 -18.76
N GLU A 7 -59.78 16.02 -17.56
CA GLU A 7 -61.01 15.33 -17.16
C GLU A 7 -62.21 16.28 -17.08
N GLY A 8 -62.01 17.48 -16.53
CA GLY A 8 -63.06 18.52 -16.48
C GLY A 8 -63.49 18.96 -17.88
N LEU A 9 -62.54 19.17 -18.79
CA LEU A 9 -62.80 19.52 -20.19
C LEU A 9 -63.51 18.41 -20.95
N ALA A 10 -63.11 17.14 -20.77
CA ALA A 10 -63.77 16.00 -21.40
C ALA A 10 -65.23 15.87 -20.96
N ARG A 11 -65.52 16.07 -19.66
CA ARG A 11 -66.90 16.10 -19.15
C ARG A 11 -67.72 17.24 -19.76
N LEU A 12 -67.16 18.45 -19.84
CA LEU A 12 -67.83 19.61 -20.43
C LEU A 12 -68.08 19.43 -21.93
N PHE A 13 -67.14 18.82 -22.65
CA PHE A 13 -67.26 18.54 -24.07
C PHE A 13 -68.38 17.53 -24.35
N LEU A 14 -68.37 16.39 -23.67
CA LEU A 14 -69.40 15.35 -23.83
C LEU A 14 -70.79 15.83 -23.39
N ALA A 15 -70.88 16.64 -22.33
CA ALA A 15 -72.15 17.20 -21.85
C ALA A 15 -72.84 18.16 -22.83
N ARG A 16 -72.12 18.67 -23.84
CA ARG A 16 -72.64 19.57 -24.88
C ARG A 16 -73.11 18.85 -26.15
N LEU A 17 -72.93 17.53 -26.23
CA LEU A 17 -73.26 16.72 -27.40
C LEU A 17 -74.40 15.74 -27.09
N PRO A 18 -75.35 15.53 -28.01
CA PRO A 18 -76.32 14.43 -27.93
C PRO A 18 -75.63 13.07 -27.77
N THR A 19 -76.18 12.16 -26.97
CA THR A 19 -75.53 10.89 -26.59
C THR A 19 -75.24 9.97 -27.78
N ASP A 20 -76.03 10.09 -28.84
CA ASP A 20 -75.90 9.40 -30.13
C ASP A 20 -74.80 9.98 -31.04
N GLU A 21 -74.42 11.25 -30.86
CA GLU A 21 -73.35 11.91 -31.63
C GLU A 21 -71.98 11.85 -30.95
N GLN A 22 -71.94 11.56 -29.64
CA GLN A 22 -70.71 11.50 -28.84
C GLN A 22 -69.66 10.51 -29.41
N PRO A 23 -69.99 9.27 -29.83
CA PRO A 23 -68.98 8.34 -30.36
C PRO A 23 -68.30 8.83 -31.64
N ALA A 24 -69.06 9.39 -32.58
CA ALA A 24 -68.52 9.92 -33.84
C ALA A 24 -67.65 11.16 -33.59
N ALA A 25 -68.06 12.05 -32.69
CA ALA A 25 -67.27 13.22 -32.31
C ALA A 25 -65.94 12.85 -31.63
N VAL A 26 -65.95 11.85 -30.74
CA VAL A 26 -64.73 11.35 -30.09
C VAL A 26 -63.78 10.69 -31.09
N ASP A 27 -64.30 9.89 -32.03
CA ASP A 27 -63.48 9.28 -33.08
C ASP A 27 -62.87 10.32 -34.03
N GLN A 28 -63.61 11.37 -34.37
CA GLN A 28 -63.09 12.47 -35.20
C GLN A 28 -61.95 13.23 -34.49
N VAL A 29 -62.10 13.55 -33.20
CA VAL A 29 -61.05 14.22 -32.41
C VAL A 29 -59.77 13.38 -32.35
N ILE A 30 -59.91 12.06 -32.16
CA ILE A 30 -58.76 11.14 -32.15
C ILE A 30 -58.13 11.03 -33.54
N THR A 31 -58.93 11.06 -34.60
CA THR A 31 -58.46 11.02 -35.99
C THR A 31 -57.68 12.29 -36.35
N ASP A 32 -58.21 13.46 -36.02
CA ASP A 32 -57.54 14.74 -36.25
C ASP A 32 -56.22 14.82 -35.47
N LEU A 33 -56.19 14.32 -34.23
CA LEU A 33 -54.95 14.22 -33.45
C LEU A 33 -53.96 13.25 -34.09
N HIS A 34 -54.41 12.13 -34.63
CA HIS A 34 -53.57 11.14 -35.29
C HIS A 34 -52.91 11.72 -36.55
N ASP A 35 -53.67 12.44 -37.38
CA ASP A 35 -53.17 13.08 -38.59
C ASP A 35 -52.18 14.21 -38.28
N ARG A 36 -52.46 15.01 -37.24
CA ARG A 36 -51.53 16.04 -36.75
C ARG A 36 -50.22 15.45 -36.20
N THR A 37 -50.32 14.33 -35.49
CA THR A 37 -49.15 13.61 -34.94
C THR A 37 -48.28 13.09 -36.08
N LYS A 38 -48.88 12.51 -37.14
CA LYS A 38 -48.17 12.09 -38.36
C LYS A 38 -47.50 13.24 -39.12
N ALA A 39 -48.07 14.45 -39.04
CA ALA A 39 -47.50 15.66 -39.62
C ALA A 39 -46.38 16.31 -38.77
N GLY A 40 -45.97 15.66 -37.67
CA GLY A 40 -44.93 16.15 -36.75
C GLY A 40 -45.41 17.17 -35.71
N SER A 41 -46.72 17.44 -35.61
CA SER A 41 -47.32 18.30 -34.59
C SER A 41 -47.80 17.45 -33.42
N VAL A 42 -46.94 17.28 -32.43
CA VAL A 42 -47.18 16.44 -31.25
C VAL A 42 -47.63 17.28 -30.06
N ASP A 43 -48.80 16.99 -29.47
CA ASP A 43 -49.33 17.69 -28.28
C ASP A 43 -49.86 16.72 -27.21
N ILE A 44 -49.13 16.59 -26.10
CA ILE A 44 -49.44 15.69 -24.97
C ILE A 44 -50.77 16.06 -24.27
N PRO A 45 -51.06 17.33 -23.95
CA PRO A 45 -52.37 17.77 -23.48
C PRO A 45 -53.56 17.27 -24.32
N SER A 46 -53.44 17.29 -25.64
CA SER A 46 -54.47 16.76 -26.54
C SER A 46 -54.62 15.24 -26.43
N ALA A 47 -53.53 14.49 -26.26
CA ALA A 47 -53.59 13.05 -26.02
C ALA A 47 -54.27 12.70 -24.68
N PHE A 48 -54.04 13.50 -23.63
CA PHE A 48 -54.75 13.36 -22.34
C PHE A 48 -56.25 13.59 -22.47
N LEU A 49 -56.65 14.65 -23.18
CA LEU A 49 -58.04 14.97 -23.43
C LEU A 49 -58.72 13.84 -24.23
N SER A 50 -58.07 13.37 -25.29
CA SER A 50 -58.54 12.27 -26.13
C SER A 50 -58.72 10.96 -25.35
N ALA A 51 -57.81 10.63 -24.43
CA ALA A 51 -57.94 9.46 -23.56
C ALA A 51 -59.11 9.57 -22.57
N GLU A 52 -59.32 10.75 -21.95
CA GLU A 52 -60.45 10.98 -21.05
C GLU A 52 -61.80 10.99 -21.77
N LEU A 53 -61.85 11.54 -22.99
CA LEU A 53 -63.01 11.48 -23.89
C LEU A 53 -63.36 10.03 -24.25
N LEU A 54 -62.36 9.23 -24.62
CA LEU A 54 -62.51 7.82 -24.98
C LEU A 54 -63.00 6.97 -23.80
N LYS A 55 -62.48 7.23 -22.58
CA LYS A 55 -62.89 6.54 -21.35
C LYS A 55 -64.35 6.80 -20.98
N LYS A 56 -64.84 8.03 -21.18
CA LYS A 56 -66.20 8.46 -20.79
C LYS A 56 -67.27 8.23 -21.88
N CYS A 57 -66.89 7.82 -23.09
CA CYS A 57 -67.82 7.54 -24.19
C CYS A 57 -68.65 6.24 -23.95
N PRO A 58 -69.95 6.15 -24.32
CA PRO A 58 -70.82 5.03 -23.96
C PRO A 58 -70.66 3.75 -24.81
N GLU A 59 -70.36 3.84 -26.10
CA GLU A 59 -70.40 2.69 -27.03
C GLU A 59 -69.09 1.89 -27.11
N ALA A 60 -69.19 0.55 -27.20
CA ALA A 60 -68.05 -0.38 -27.16
C ALA A 60 -67.34 -0.60 -28.52
N ASN A 61 -68.04 -0.48 -29.65
CA ASN A 61 -67.47 -0.80 -30.97
C ASN A 61 -66.59 0.34 -31.54
N ALA A 62 -66.96 1.60 -31.33
CA ALA A 62 -66.13 2.74 -31.68
C ALA A 62 -64.84 2.79 -30.83
N LYS A 63 -64.89 2.29 -29.58
CA LYS A 63 -63.74 2.27 -28.67
C LYS A 63 -62.53 1.52 -29.22
N ASN A 64 -62.69 0.42 -29.93
CA ASN A 64 -61.54 -0.39 -30.34
C ASN A 64 -60.68 0.29 -31.42
N ALA A 65 -61.29 0.86 -32.46
CA ALA A 65 -60.57 1.54 -33.54
C ALA A 65 -59.93 2.86 -33.07
N SER A 66 -60.64 3.63 -32.23
CA SER A 66 -60.09 4.86 -31.65
C SER A 66 -59.02 4.56 -30.59
N THR A 67 -59.13 3.46 -29.82
CA THR A 67 -58.07 3.00 -28.91
C THR A 67 -56.80 2.66 -29.69
N ALA A 68 -56.90 1.92 -30.80
CA ALA A 68 -55.74 1.58 -31.63
C ALA A 68 -55.05 2.83 -32.22
N ARG A 69 -55.84 3.81 -32.71
CA ARG A 69 -55.29 5.09 -33.19
C ARG A 69 -54.60 5.87 -32.07
N LEU A 70 -55.16 5.87 -30.86
CA LEU A 70 -54.58 6.54 -29.71
C LEU A 70 -53.30 5.83 -29.21
N VAL A 71 -53.26 4.49 -29.22
CA VAL A 71 -52.03 3.71 -28.94
C VAL A 71 -50.93 4.09 -29.94
N SER A 72 -51.24 4.16 -31.23
CA SER A 72 -50.28 4.58 -32.26
C SER A 72 -49.75 6.01 -32.03
N ILE A 73 -50.61 6.96 -31.62
CA ILE A 73 -50.18 8.32 -31.24
C ILE A 73 -49.20 8.28 -30.07
N LEU A 74 -49.49 7.47 -29.03
CA LEU A 74 -48.64 7.36 -27.85
C LEU A 74 -47.26 6.76 -28.18
N LEU A 75 -47.21 5.75 -29.06
CA LEU A 75 -45.94 5.16 -29.51
C LEU A 75 -45.08 6.16 -30.30
N GLU A 76 -45.70 7.00 -31.12
CA GLU A 76 -45.00 8.06 -31.87
C GLU A 76 -44.48 9.15 -30.92
N ILE A 77 -45.26 9.52 -29.90
CA ILE A 77 -44.83 10.44 -28.82
C ILE A 77 -43.61 9.88 -28.09
N ILE A 78 -43.65 8.60 -27.69
CA ILE A 78 -42.52 7.94 -27.00
C ILE A 78 -41.29 7.93 -27.91
N SER A 79 -41.47 7.61 -29.18
CA SER A 79 -40.40 7.44 -30.17
C SER A 79 -39.76 8.76 -30.62
N SER A 80 -40.47 9.89 -30.51
CA SER A 80 -40.00 11.24 -30.87
C SER A 80 -39.53 12.06 -29.67
N SER A 81 -39.62 11.51 -28.45
CA SER A 81 -39.19 12.18 -27.22
C SER A 81 -37.67 12.20 -27.07
N ALA A 82 -37.10 13.23 -26.44
CA ALA A 82 -35.69 13.20 -26.07
C ALA A 82 -35.44 12.15 -24.97
N PRO A 83 -34.25 11.50 -24.90
CA PRO A 83 -33.92 10.44 -23.95
C PRO A 83 -34.18 10.77 -22.47
N ASP A 84 -33.95 12.03 -22.09
CA ASP A 84 -34.15 12.55 -20.72
C ASP A 84 -35.55 13.15 -20.50
N ALA A 85 -36.38 13.16 -21.54
CA ALA A 85 -37.66 13.86 -21.58
C ALA A 85 -38.83 12.93 -21.94
N ILE A 86 -38.74 11.62 -21.65
CA ILE A 86 -39.93 10.77 -21.68
C ILE A 86 -40.91 11.40 -20.70
N PRO A 87 -42.06 11.93 -21.17
CA PRO A 87 -42.93 12.68 -20.29
C PRO A 87 -43.46 11.72 -19.23
N SER A 88 -43.18 12.01 -17.95
CA SER A 88 -43.87 11.38 -16.81
C SER A 88 -45.38 11.35 -17.04
N ASP A 89 -45.89 12.32 -17.79
CA ASP A 89 -47.26 12.44 -18.25
C ASP A 89 -47.73 11.23 -19.12
N VAL A 90 -46.94 10.71 -20.07
CA VAL A 90 -47.35 9.53 -20.87
C VAL A 90 -47.45 8.28 -19.99
N VAL A 91 -46.51 8.11 -19.05
CA VAL A 91 -46.57 7.02 -18.06
C VAL A 91 -47.80 7.17 -17.17
N GLN A 92 -48.09 8.38 -16.67
CA GLN A 92 -49.29 8.67 -15.88
C GLN A 92 -50.59 8.41 -16.65
N LEU A 93 -50.60 8.67 -17.96
CA LEU A 93 -51.75 8.39 -18.83
C LEU A 93 -52.02 6.88 -18.89
N CYS A 94 -50.98 6.08 -19.18
CA CYS A 94 -51.09 4.61 -19.20
C CYS A 94 -51.49 4.05 -17.83
N VAL A 95 -50.94 4.59 -16.73
CA VAL A 95 -51.33 4.25 -15.35
C VAL A 95 -52.83 4.45 -15.10
N ARG A 96 -53.43 5.51 -15.65
CA ARG A 96 -54.85 5.84 -15.46
C ARG A 96 -55.81 5.10 -16.40
N HIS A 97 -55.30 4.56 -17.51
CA HIS A 97 -56.08 3.99 -18.61
C HIS A 97 -55.55 2.61 -19.01
N ARG A 98 -56.02 1.56 -18.32
CA ARG A 98 -55.52 0.19 -18.46
C ARG A 98 -55.62 -0.40 -19.87
N SER A 99 -56.66 -0.08 -20.64
CA SER A 99 -56.82 -0.56 -22.02
C SER A 99 -55.78 0.04 -22.98
N LEU A 100 -55.43 1.32 -22.80
CA LEU A 100 -54.36 1.98 -23.55
C LEU A 100 -53.00 1.44 -23.14
N ALA A 101 -52.79 1.22 -21.83
CA ALA A 101 -51.55 0.63 -21.33
C ALA A 101 -51.30 -0.75 -21.94
N ASN A 102 -52.29 -1.64 -21.92
CA ASN A 102 -52.18 -2.97 -22.54
C ASN A 102 -51.87 -2.88 -24.04
N GLY A 103 -52.54 -1.99 -24.78
CA GLY A 103 -52.26 -1.78 -26.20
C GLY A 103 -50.85 -1.28 -26.47
N VAL A 104 -50.35 -0.33 -25.68
CA VAL A 104 -48.96 0.17 -25.78
C VAL A 104 -47.96 -0.93 -25.41
N PHE A 105 -48.21 -1.74 -24.38
CA PHE A 105 -47.31 -2.85 -24.01
C PHE A 105 -47.19 -3.90 -25.11
N THR A 106 -48.32 -4.33 -25.69
CA THR A 106 -48.31 -5.35 -26.73
C THR A 106 -47.57 -4.87 -27.98
N GLU A 107 -47.76 -3.62 -28.40
CA GLU A 107 -47.04 -3.04 -29.54
C GLU A 107 -45.54 -2.82 -29.25
N VAL A 108 -45.17 -2.35 -28.06
CA VAL A 108 -43.76 -2.22 -27.67
C VAL A 108 -43.10 -3.60 -27.58
N ALA A 109 -43.76 -4.61 -27.01
CA ALA A 109 -43.25 -5.97 -26.94
C ALA A 109 -43.03 -6.58 -28.35
N ALA A 110 -43.96 -6.33 -29.27
CA ALA A 110 -43.82 -6.74 -30.67
C ALA A 110 -42.61 -6.05 -31.35
N LEU A 111 -42.47 -4.74 -31.17
CA LEU A 111 -41.32 -3.98 -31.68
C LEU A 111 -39.99 -4.53 -31.15
N LEU A 112 -39.89 -4.80 -29.85
CA LEU A 112 -38.67 -5.34 -29.24
C LEU A 112 -38.33 -6.74 -29.75
N ALA A 113 -39.34 -7.60 -29.94
CA ALA A 113 -39.16 -8.93 -30.51
C ALA A 113 -38.64 -8.86 -31.96
N GLU A 114 -39.21 -7.99 -32.78
CA GLU A 114 -38.75 -7.76 -34.16
C GLU A 114 -37.33 -7.20 -34.21
N THR A 115 -37.01 -6.21 -33.38
CA THR A 115 -35.63 -5.68 -33.28
C THR A 115 -34.64 -6.76 -32.84
N ALA A 116 -35.01 -7.61 -31.88
CA ALA A 116 -34.17 -8.73 -31.45
C ALA A 116 -33.89 -9.72 -32.60
N ALA A 117 -34.89 -10.05 -33.43
CA ALA A 117 -34.72 -10.90 -34.61
C ALA A 117 -33.83 -10.26 -35.68
N GLN A 118 -34.01 -8.97 -35.93
CA GLN A 118 -33.21 -8.23 -36.91
C GLN A 118 -31.75 -8.10 -36.48
N LEU A 119 -31.47 -7.86 -35.20
CA LEU A 119 -30.10 -7.77 -34.68
C LEU A 119 -29.37 -9.11 -34.72
N ARG A 120 -30.10 -10.22 -34.57
CA ARG A 120 -29.56 -11.59 -34.76
C ARG A 120 -29.12 -11.79 -36.21
N ASP A 121 -29.98 -11.47 -37.18
CA ASP A 121 -29.72 -11.71 -38.60
C ASP A 121 -28.63 -10.76 -39.18
N ALA A 122 -28.39 -9.62 -38.53
CA ALA A 122 -27.38 -8.63 -38.92
C ALA A 122 -26.00 -8.81 -38.25
N ASP A 123 -25.77 -9.89 -37.47
CA ASP A 123 -24.54 -10.14 -36.69
C ASP A 123 -24.17 -8.98 -35.72
N ALA A 124 -25.19 -8.19 -35.34
CA ALA A 124 -25.08 -6.98 -34.52
C ALA A 124 -25.25 -7.26 -33.01
N LEU A 125 -25.44 -8.53 -32.63
CA LEU A 125 -25.32 -9.00 -31.25
C LEU A 125 -23.84 -9.23 -30.93
N ALA A 126 -23.37 -8.73 -29.79
CA ALA A 126 -22.01 -8.98 -29.32
C ALA A 126 -21.91 -10.38 -28.71
N VAL A 127 -23.00 -10.80 -28.07
CA VAL A 127 -23.16 -12.11 -27.44
C VAL A 127 -24.49 -12.69 -27.94
N PRO A 128 -24.49 -13.53 -28.99
CA PRO A 128 -25.70 -14.18 -29.48
C PRO A 128 -26.28 -15.13 -28.41
N THR A 129 -27.56 -15.49 -28.54
CA THR A 129 -28.20 -16.43 -27.60
C THR A 129 -28.75 -17.67 -28.30
N SER A 130 -28.48 -18.82 -27.70
CA SER A 130 -28.84 -20.16 -28.16
C SER A 130 -30.07 -20.74 -27.46
N ALA A 131 -30.46 -20.14 -26.33
CA ALA A 131 -31.56 -20.62 -25.48
C ALA A 131 -32.96 -20.22 -25.96
N ILE A 132 -33.05 -19.23 -26.84
CA ILE A 132 -34.32 -18.69 -27.34
C ILE A 132 -34.55 -19.27 -28.74
N ALA A 133 -35.69 -19.93 -28.92
CA ALA A 133 -36.10 -20.54 -30.18
C ALA A 133 -36.91 -19.55 -31.05
N TRP A 134 -36.75 -19.62 -32.36
CA TRP A 134 -37.22 -18.59 -33.29
C TRP A 134 -38.12 -19.17 -34.39
N LYS A 135 -39.28 -18.56 -34.65
CA LYS A 135 -40.27 -19.03 -35.65
C LYS A 135 -40.03 -18.53 -37.07
N LYS A 136 -39.49 -17.32 -37.23
CA LYS A 136 -39.28 -16.66 -38.54
C LYS A 136 -37.83 -16.19 -38.71
N THR A 137 -37.27 -16.46 -39.88
CA THR A 137 -36.28 -15.60 -40.52
C THR A 137 -37.01 -14.39 -41.09
N VAL A 138 -36.54 -13.18 -40.80
CA VAL A 138 -37.18 -11.97 -41.31
C VAL A 138 -36.93 -11.90 -42.82
N ASP A 139 -37.95 -12.16 -43.64
CA ASP A 139 -37.86 -11.97 -45.09
C ASP A 139 -37.82 -10.46 -45.42
N GLN A 140 -36.67 -10.04 -45.96
CA GLN A 140 -36.28 -8.73 -46.52
C GLN A 140 -35.50 -7.75 -45.61
N PRO A 141 -34.26 -7.36 -46.01
CA PRO A 141 -33.51 -6.28 -45.38
C PRO A 141 -33.87 -4.96 -46.07
N HIS A 142 -34.93 -4.30 -45.63
CA HIS A 142 -35.19 -2.93 -46.02
C HIS A 142 -35.12 -2.04 -44.77
N VAL A 143 -34.24 -1.04 -44.86
CA VAL A 143 -33.79 -0.07 -43.83
C VAL A 143 -32.50 -0.49 -43.09
N LYS A 144 -31.50 0.41 -43.13
CA LYS A 144 -30.27 0.32 -42.31
C LYS A 144 -30.66 0.49 -40.83
N LEU A 145 -31.10 -0.58 -40.19
CA LEU A 145 -31.61 -0.65 -38.82
C LEU A 145 -30.53 -0.50 -37.73
N THR A 146 -29.27 -0.35 -38.13
CA THR A 146 -28.14 0.02 -37.25
C THR A 146 -27.88 1.52 -37.18
N SER A 147 -28.76 2.37 -37.74
CA SER A 147 -28.65 3.81 -37.54
C SER A 147 -28.85 4.17 -36.06
N ASP A 148 -28.08 5.15 -35.57
CA ASP A 148 -28.20 5.64 -34.19
C ASP A 148 -29.66 6.04 -33.85
N GLU A 149 -30.40 6.56 -34.83
CA GLU A 149 -31.81 6.95 -34.70
C GLU A 149 -32.74 5.77 -34.38
N HIS A 150 -32.53 4.60 -35.01
CA HIS A 150 -33.33 3.41 -34.71
C HIS A 150 -33.00 2.84 -33.32
N VAL A 151 -31.71 2.80 -32.98
CA VAL A 151 -31.21 2.37 -31.66
C VAL A 151 -31.76 3.27 -30.55
N ASP A 152 -31.77 4.59 -30.77
CA ASP A 152 -32.31 5.57 -29.82
C ASP A 152 -33.82 5.42 -29.64
N ARG A 153 -34.55 5.18 -30.75
CA ARG A 153 -36.00 4.92 -30.70
C ARG A 153 -36.33 3.66 -29.88
N VAL A 154 -35.58 2.58 -30.08
CA VAL A 154 -35.80 1.34 -29.33
C VAL A 154 -35.42 1.52 -27.85
N ALA A 155 -34.31 2.23 -27.56
CA ALA A 155 -33.90 2.53 -26.19
C ALA A 155 -34.94 3.39 -25.43
N LEU A 156 -35.58 4.35 -26.10
CA LEU A 156 -36.68 5.15 -25.55
C LEU A 156 -37.89 4.29 -25.17
N ASN A 157 -38.28 3.35 -26.04
CA ASN A 157 -39.38 2.41 -25.76
C ASN A 157 -39.06 1.50 -24.56
N ILE A 158 -37.82 1.00 -24.46
CA ILE A 158 -37.37 0.24 -23.28
C ILE A 158 -37.38 1.10 -22.00
N THR A 159 -36.99 2.37 -22.13
CA THR A 159 -36.97 3.31 -20.99
C THR A 159 -38.39 3.65 -20.53
N PHE A 160 -39.36 3.78 -21.45
CA PHE A 160 -40.77 3.89 -21.13
C PHE A 160 -41.26 2.68 -20.31
N LEU A 161 -40.96 1.45 -20.77
CA LEU A 161 -41.31 0.23 -20.04
C LEU A 161 -40.73 0.23 -18.62
N LYS A 162 -39.45 0.59 -18.48
CA LYS A 162 -38.79 0.73 -17.18
C LYS A 162 -39.55 1.69 -16.26
N LEU A 163 -39.85 2.91 -16.74
CA LEU A 163 -40.56 3.93 -15.95
C LEU A 163 -41.96 3.46 -15.56
N PHE A 164 -42.64 2.75 -16.47
CA PHE A 164 -43.96 2.21 -16.19
C PHE A 164 -43.93 1.09 -15.15
N PHE A 165 -42.97 0.15 -15.24
CA PHE A 165 -42.82 -0.90 -14.22
C PHE A 165 -42.57 -0.30 -12.84
N TRP A 166 -41.87 0.82 -12.74
CA TRP A 166 -41.72 1.51 -11.46
C TRP A 166 -42.96 2.28 -10.96
N SER A 167 -44.04 2.36 -11.74
CA SER A 167 -45.30 2.98 -11.32
C SER A 167 -46.10 2.08 -10.35
N GLU A 168 -47.07 2.65 -9.62
CA GLU A 168 -47.90 1.90 -8.66
C GLU A 168 -48.99 1.00 -9.29
N SER A 169 -49.03 0.87 -10.62
CA SER A 169 -50.11 0.16 -11.32
C SER A 169 -49.85 -1.33 -11.47
N SER A 170 -50.91 -2.13 -11.32
CA SER A 170 -50.84 -3.57 -11.61
C SER A 170 -50.76 -3.83 -13.12
N CYS A 171 -49.80 -4.64 -13.57
CA CYS A 171 -49.63 -4.96 -14.99
C CYS A 171 -49.42 -6.45 -15.27
N THR A 172 -49.52 -6.85 -16.54
CA THR A 172 -49.23 -8.21 -17.02
C THR A 172 -47.97 -8.15 -17.88
N ILE A 173 -46.95 -8.94 -17.55
CA ILE A 173 -45.71 -9.03 -18.33
C ILE A 173 -45.78 -10.31 -19.16
N SER A 174 -45.61 -10.20 -20.47
CA SER A 174 -45.55 -11.37 -21.36
C SER A 174 -44.17 -12.02 -21.35
N ILE A 175 -44.12 -13.33 -21.61
CA ILE A 175 -42.86 -14.05 -21.78
C ILE A 175 -42.04 -13.54 -22.99
N ASN A 176 -42.70 -13.19 -24.09
CA ASN A 176 -42.05 -12.66 -25.30
C ASN A 176 -41.29 -11.35 -25.01
N LEU A 177 -41.85 -10.49 -24.15
CA LEU A 177 -41.18 -9.27 -23.74
C LEU A 177 -39.90 -9.56 -22.95
N LEU A 178 -39.94 -10.53 -22.03
CA LEU A 178 -38.76 -10.96 -21.27
C LEU A 178 -37.70 -11.59 -22.18
N GLU A 179 -38.10 -12.46 -23.11
CA GLU A 179 -37.20 -13.07 -24.10
C GLU A 179 -36.53 -12.00 -24.97
N ALA A 180 -37.29 -11.02 -25.49
CA ALA A 180 -36.75 -9.92 -26.27
C ALA A 180 -35.73 -9.10 -25.46
N LEU A 181 -36.05 -8.74 -24.22
CA LEU A 181 -35.13 -8.00 -23.35
C LEU A 181 -33.87 -8.79 -23.01
N LEU A 182 -33.97 -10.12 -22.85
CA LEU A 182 -32.82 -11.00 -22.62
C LEU A 182 -31.91 -11.09 -23.85
N VAL A 183 -32.46 -11.14 -25.07
CA VAL A 183 -31.65 -11.05 -26.30
C VAL A 183 -30.91 -9.71 -26.34
N LEU A 184 -31.63 -8.61 -26.19
CA LEU A 184 -31.11 -7.23 -26.28
C LEU A 184 -30.06 -6.90 -25.21
N LEU A 185 -30.03 -7.63 -24.09
CA LEU A 185 -29.01 -7.51 -23.05
C LEU A 185 -27.57 -7.75 -23.56
N GLY A 186 -27.39 -8.48 -24.67
CA GLY A 186 -26.08 -8.70 -25.31
C GLY A 186 -25.94 -8.04 -26.69
N ALA A 187 -26.71 -6.98 -26.95
CA ALA A 187 -26.55 -6.15 -28.13
C ALA A 187 -25.21 -5.39 -28.11
N ARG A 188 -24.54 -5.22 -29.26
CA ARG A 188 -23.29 -4.42 -29.36
C ARG A 188 -23.46 -2.95 -28.94
N SER A 189 -24.69 -2.42 -29.02
CA SER A 189 -25.00 -1.08 -28.56
C SER A 189 -25.13 -1.05 -27.03
N GLU A 190 -24.22 -0.33 -26.36
CA GLU A 190 -24.25 -0.12 -24.91
C GLU A 190 -25.58 0.50 -24.44
N LYS A 191 -26.16 1.40 -25.25
CA LYS A 191 -27.46 2.04 -24.94
C LYS A 191 -28.56 0.99 -24.81
N LEU A 192 -28.65 0.06 -25.75
CA LEU A 192 -29.67 -1.00 -25.75
C LEU A 192 -29.42 -2.00 -24.62
N ALA A 193 -28.17 -2.41 -24.41
CA ALA A 193 -27.81 -3.36 -23.35
C ALA A 193 -28.12 -2.77 -21.96
N HIS A 194 -27.76 -1.51 -21.70
CA HIS A 194 -28.07 -0.83 -20.44
C HIS A 194 -29.56 -0.59 -20.23
N ALA A 195 -30.27 -0.10 -21.26
CA ALA A 195 -31.72 0.08 -21.18
C ALA A 195 -32.43 -1.24 -20.88
N SER A 196 -32.02 -2.33 -21.54
CA SER A 196 -32.56 -3.67 -21.33
C SER A 196 -32.31 -4.17 -19.92
N ARG A 197 -31.09 -4.00 -19.40
CA ARG A 197 -30.73 -4.34 -18.01
C ARG A 197 -31.64 -3.62 -16.99
N ASP A 198 -31.80 -2.32 -17.15
CA ASP A 198 -32.57 -1.50 -16.21
C ASP A 198 -34.07 -1.84 -16.26
N CYS A 199 -34.58 -2.11 -17.46
CA CYS A 199 -35.96 -2.54 -17.67
C CYS A 199 -36.22 -3.94 -17.09
N LEU A 200 -35.32 -4.92 -17.32
CA LEU A 200 -35.40 -6.25 -16.70
C LEU A 200 -35.36 -6.17 -15.17
N SER A 201 -34.51 -5.31 -14.61
CA SER A 201 -34.45 -5.08 -13.17
C SER A 201 -35.78 -4.55 -12.62
N ALA A 202 -36.42 -3.62 -13.34
CA ALA A 202 -37.73 -3.09 -12.99
C ALA A 202 -38.84 -4.16 -13.09
N ALA A 203 -38.82 -4.95 -14.16
CA ALA A 203 -39.74 -6.06 -14.37
C ALA A 203 -39.65 -7.09 -13.25
N PHE A 204 -38.43 -7.51 -12.87
CA PHE A 204 -38.22 -8.44 -11.76
C PHE A 204 -38.70 -7.89 -10.43
N HIS A 205 -38.47 -6.60 -10.15
CA HIS A 205 -39.02 -5.99 -8.93
C HIS A 205 -40.55 -6.01 -8.89
N CYS A 206 -41.23 -5.76 -10.02
CA CYS A 206 -42.69 -5.82 -10.10
C CYS A 206 -43.24 -7.22 -9.86
N LEU A 207 -42.57 -8.23 -10.43
CA LEU A 207 -42.92 -9.63 -10.23
C LEU A 207 -42.69 -10.03 -8.75
N GLN A 208 -41.57 -9.62 -8.15
CA GLN A 208 -41.26 -9.89 -6.74
C GLN A 208 -42.30 -9.27 -5.78
N THR A 209 -42.73 -8.03 -6.05
CA THR A 209 -43.68 -7.30 -5.19
C THR A 209 -45.14 -7.68 -5.43
N GLY A 210 -45.41 -8.62 -6.34
CA GLY A 210 -46.78 -9.02 -6.73
C GLY A 210 -47.55 -7.94 -7.49
N LYS A 211 -46.87 -6.88 -7.94
CA LYS A 211 -47.47 -5.80 -8.75
C LYS A 211 -47.68 -6.22 -10.20
N ALA A 212 -46.90 -7.19 -10.69
CA ALA A 212 -47.07 -7.76 -12.01
C ALA A 212 -47.34 -9.25 -11.95
N THR A 213 -48.15 -9.77 -12.88
CA THR A 213 -48.31 -11.20 -13.12
C THR A 213 -47.65 -11.57 -14.44
N LEU A 214 -46.87 -12.65 -14.44
CA LEU A 214 -46.27 -13.20 -15.65
C LEU A 214 -47.32 -13.97 -16.44
N ASP A 215 -47.56 -13.59 -17.68
CA ASP A 215 -48.43 -14.30 -18.61
C ASP A 215 -47.60 -15.24 -19.49
N MET A 216 -47.73 -16.54 -19.23
CA MET A 216 -47.09 -17.62 -19.98
C MET A 216 -47.93 -18.10 -21.18
N THR A 217 -49.15 -17.55 -21.35
CA THR A 217 -50.15 -18.00 -22.33
C THR A 217 -50.35 -17.02 -23.48
N HIS A 218 -50.23 -15.71 -23.24
CA HIS A 218 -50.43 -14.70 -24.26
C HIS A 218 -49.23 -14.51 -25.18
N ARG A 219 -49.50 -14.69 -26.47
CA ARG A 219 -48.70 -14.15 -27.57
C ARG A 219 -49.06 -12.67 -27.70
N ASP A 220 -48.15 -11.77 -27.36
CA ASP A 220 -48.17 -10.45 -28.00
C ASP A 220 -48.11 -10.69 -29.52
N GLY A 221 -48.80 -9.91 -30.34
CA GLY A 221 -49.07 -10.20 -31.76
C GLY A 221 -47.86 -10.42 -32.70
N SER A 222 -46.64 -10.54 -32.19
CA SER A 222 -45.43 -10.92 -32.92
C SER A 222 -45.23 -12.44 -33.00
N ASP A 223 -45.24 -12.97 -34.23
CA ASP A 223 -44.99 -14.40 -34.53
C ASP A 223 -43.47 -14.73 -34.57
N VAL A 224 -42.65 -14.06 -33.75
CA VAL A 224 -41.18 -14.07 -33.85
C VAL A 224 -40.53 -15.22 -33.08
N PHE A 225 -40.92 -15.44 -31.83
CA PHE A 225 -40.37 -16.50 -30.97
C PHE A 225 -41.21 -17.78 -31.03
N GLU A 226 -40.56 -18.95 -30.94
CA GLU A 226 -41.25 -20.23 -30.71
C GLU A 226 -41.70 -20.35 -29.26
N ILE A 227 -42.73 -21.15 -28.97
CA ILE A 227 -43.13 -21.42 -27.59
C ILE A 227 -41.98 -22.19 -26.94
N SER A 228 -41.23 -21.53 -26.07
CA SER A 228 -40.19 -22.20 -25.30
C SER A 228 -40.86 -23.10 -24.25
N ASN A 229 -40.64 -24.42 -24.35
CA ASN A 229 -41.01 -25.38 -23.29
C ASN A 229 -40.00 -25.33 -22.12
N ILE A 230 -39.10 -24.35 -22.12
CA ILE A 230 -38.02 -24.18 -21.16
C ILE A 230 -38.55 -23.34 -20.00
N PRO A 231 -38.38 -23.77 -18.74
CA PRO A 231 -38.74 -22.95 -17.59
C PRO A 231 -38.01 -21.61 -17.62
N LEU A 232 -38.68 -20.53 -17.22
CA LEU A 232 -38.12 -19.16 -17.23
C LEU A 232 -36.75 -19.08 -16.53
N GLY A 233 -36.55 -19.83 -15.45
CA GLY A 233 -35.27 -19.87 -14.73
C GLY A 233 -34.10 -20.41 -15.56
N GLU A 234 -34.32 -21.44 -16.38
CA GLU A 234 -33.30 -22.00 -17.28
C GLU A 234 -33.00 -21.04 -18.44
N LEU A 235 -34.02 -20.33 -18.94
CA LEU A 235 -33.87 -19.31 -19.98
C LEU A 235 -33.01 -18.13 -19.50
N ILE A 236 -33.27 -17.62 -18.29
CA ILE A 236 -32.46 -16.57 -17.67
C ILE A 236 -31.04 -17.07 -17.41
N TRP A 237 -30.88 -18.28 -16.88
CA TRP A 237 -29.56 -18.83 -16.57
C TRP A 237 -28.70 -19.05 -17.82
N ASN A 238 -29.25 -19.62 -18.88
CA ASN A 238 -28.53 -19.77 -20.14
C ASN A 238 -28.04 -18.41 -20.66
N ARG A 239 -28.88 -17.37 -20.54
CA ARG A 239 -28.48 -16.03 -20.97
C ARG A 239 -27.36 -15.45 -20.11
N LEU A 240 -27.41 -15.66 -18.80
CA LEU A 240 -26.34 -15.26 -17.88
C LEU A 240 -25.03 -15.99 -18.19
N GLN A 241 -25.07 -17.30 -18.47
CA GLN A 241 -23.89 -18.09 -18.85
C GLN A 241 -23.23 -17.55 -20.11
N GLU A 242 -24.00 -17.21 -21.15
CA GLU A 242 -23.48 -16.63 -22.39
C GLU A 242 -22.79 -15.29 -22.14
N LEU A 243 -23.41 -14.41 -21.35
CA LEU A 243 -22.87 -13.08 -21.03
C LEU A 243 -21.61 -13.16 -20.15
N LEU A 244 -21.57 -14.11 -19.20
CA LEU A 244 -20.43 -14.31 -18.31
C LEU A 244 -19.26 -15.03 -19.00
N SER A 245 -19.56 -15.86 -20.02
CA SER A 245 -18.55 -16.52 -20.86
C SER A 245 -17.93 -15.59 -21.91
N ALA A 246 -18.56 -14.44 -22.18
CA ALA A 246 -18.05 -13.46 -23.13
C ALA A 246 -16.75 -12.79 -22.63
N PRO A 247 -15.85 -12.36 -23.52
CA PRO A 247 -14.62 -11.66 -23.13
C PRO A 247 -14.90 -10.45 -22.22
N VAL A 248 -14.18 -10.36 -21.10
CA VAL A 248 -14.36 -9.30 -20.08
C VAL A 248 -14.27 -7.88 -20.68
N ALA A 249 -13.46 -7.71 -21.74
CA ALA A 249 -13.30 -6.44 -22.46
C ALA A 249 -14.60 -5.89 -23.07
N LEU A 250 -15.61 -6.74 -23.28
CA LEU A 250 -16.92 -6.32 -23.79
C LEU A 250 -17.85 -5.72 -22.72
N GLY A 251 -17.49 -5.81 -21.43
CA GLY A 251 -18.19 -5.06 -20.38
C GLY A 251 -19.56 -5.58 -19.94
N TYR A 252 -19.97 -6.81 -20.30
CA TYR A 252 -21.31 -7.35 -19.94
C TYR A 252 -21.44 -7.92 -18.53
N TRP A 253 -20.33 -8.21 -17.86
CA TRP A 253 -20.33 -8.77 -16.50
C TRP A 253 -21.11 -7.96 -15.45
N PRO A 254 -21.02 -6.62 -15.37
CA PRO A 254 -21.79 -5.84 -14.41
C PRO A 254 -23.30 -6.05 -14.60
N SER A 255 -23.76 -6.05 -15.85
CA SER A 255 -25.16 -6.29 -16.21
C SER A 255 -25.58 -7.73 -15.86
N ALA A 256 -24.75 -8.73 -16.18
CA ALA A 256 -25.03 -10.12 -15.87
C ALA A 256 -25.16 -10.38 -14.35
N PHE A 257 -24.19 -9.95 -13.53
CA PHE A 257 -24.26 -10.12 -12.08
C PHE A 257 -25.42 -9.34 -11.43
N ASN A 258 -25.76 -8.17 -11.97
CA ASN A 258 -26.91 -7.39 -11.51
C ASN A 258 -28.23 -8.14 -11.78
N ILE A 259 -28.43 -8.61 -13.01
CA ILE A 259 -29.62 -9.38 -13.40
C ILE A 259 -29.70 -10.68 -12.60
N TRP A 260 -28.59 -11.39 -12.40
CA TRP A 260 -28.54 -12.60 -11.59
C TRP A 260 -28.96 -12.33 -10.13
N PHE A 261 -28.44 -11.28 -9.51
CA PHE A 261 -28.82 -10.88 -8.16
C PHE A 261 -30.33 -10.55 -8.06
N ARG A 262 -30.88 -9.80 -9.02
CA ARG A 262 -32.31 -9.44 -9.07
C ARG A 262 -33.21 -10.64 -9.32
N TRP A 263 -32.79 -11.53 -10.21
CA TRP A 263 -33.53 -12.75 -10.54
C TRP A 263 -33.68 -13.66 -9.32
N PHE A 264 -32.61 -13.80 -8.51
CA PHE A 264 -32.67 -14.58 -7.28
C PHE A 264 -33.74 -14.07 -6.30
N ALA A 265 -33.98 -12.75 -6.28
CA ALA A 265 -34.93 -12.12 -5.38
C ALA A 265 -36.41 -12.47 -5.70
N LEU A 266 -36.72 -13.02 -6.88
CA LEU A 266 -38.08 -13.43 -7.25
C LEU A 266 -38.62 -14.58 -6.39
N GLY A 267 -37.78 -15.55 -6.04
CA GLY A 267 -38.19 -16.75 -5.27
C GLY A 267 -39.22 -17.66 -5.99
N GLY A 268 -39.56 -18.78 -5.37
CA GLY A 268 -40.58 -19.72 -5.88
C GLY A 268 -40.27 -20.31 -7.26
N ASP A 269 -41.32 -20.60 -8.05
CA ASP A 269 -41.23 -21.19 -9.39
C ASP A 269 -40.58 -20.27 -10.45
N MET A 270 -40.41 -18.98 -10.16
CA MET A 270 -39.76 -18.00 -11.04
C MET A 270 -38.27 -17.77 -10.73
N GLY A 271 -37.79 -18.27 -9.60
CA GLY A 271 -36.39 -18.17 -9.18
C GLY A 271 -35.48 -19.24 -9.82
N PRO A 272 -34.21 -19.31 -9.41
CA PRO A 272 -33.29 -20.36 -9.84
C PRO A 272 -33.79 -21.75 -9.45
N SER A 273 -33.87 -22.65 -10.44
CA SER A 273 -34.22 -24.05 -10.26
C SER A 273 -33.08 -24.82 -9.58
N ARG A 274 -33.41 -25.99 -9.02
CA ARG A 274 -32.44 -26.87 -8.35
C ARG A 274 -31.42 -27.46 -9.34
N SER A 275 -31.83 -27.71 -10.58
CA SER A 275 -30.96 -28.18 -11.66
C SER A 275 -29.79 -27.22 -11.93
N ILE A 276 -30.01 -25.92 -11.77
CA ILE A 276 -29.00 -24.87 -12.00
C ILE A 276 -27.93 -24.88 -10.91
N LEU A 277 -28.32 -25.06 -9.64
CA LEU A 277 -27.38 -25.13 -8.51
C LEU A 277 -26.45 -26.36 -8.58
N ARG A 278 -26.79 -27.39 -9.37
CA ARG A 278 -25.95 -28.56 -9.61
C ARG A 278 -24.86 -28.32 -10.67
N GLN A 279 -24.99 -27.28 -11.48
CA GLN A 279 -24.05 -27.02 -12.57
C GLN A 279 -22.74 -26.45 -12.03
N HIS A 280 -21.61 -27.01 -12.46
CA HIS A 280 -20.28 -26.51 -12.07
C HIS A 280 -20.04 -25.06 -12.48
N GLN A 281 -20.52 -24.68 -13.69
CA GLN A 281 -20.37 -23.33 -14.23
C GLN A 281 -21.01 -22.25 -13.35
N TYR A 282 -22.12 -22.58 -12.67
CA TYR A 282 -22.78 -21.67 -11.74
C TYR A 282 -21.83 -21.19 -10.64
N TRP A 283 -21.18 -22.14 -9.98
CA TRP A 283 -20.29 -21.82 -8.88
C TRP A 283 -18.95 -21.25 -9.34
N SER A 284 -18.43 -21.69 -10.50
CA SER A 284 -17.19 -21.13 -11.04
C SER A 284 -17.36 -19.65 -11.40
N PHE A 285 -18.49 -19.23 -11.96
CA PHE A 285 -18.76 -17.82 -12.23
C PHE A 285 -18.90 -16.99 -10.95
N LEU A 286 -19.48 -17.54 -9.88
CA LEU A 286 -19.52 -16.84 -8.58
C LEU A 286 -18.12 -16.63 -8.01
N GLN A 287 -17.28 -17.67 -8.00
CA GLN A 287 -15.89 -17.57 -7.55
C GLN A 287 -15.10 -16.56 -8.40
N LEU A 288 -15.29 -16.59 -9.72
CA LEU A 288 -14.65 -15.67 -10.65
C LEU A 288 -15.13 -14.22 -10.43
N GLY A 289 -16.42 -14.00 -10.19
CA GLY A 289 -16.97 -12.68 -9.87
C GLY A 289 -16.45 -12.13 -8.54
N LEU A 290 -16.27 -12.98 -7.53
CA LEU A 290 -15.61 -12.60 -6.28
C LEU A 290 -14.14 -12.22 -6.48
N TYR A 291 -13.41 -13.01 -7.27
CA TYR A 291 -11.99 -12.80 -7.53
C TYR A 291 -11.71 -11.60 -8.45
N GLU A 292 -12.32 -11.55 -9.63
CA GLU A 292 -12.05 -10.55 -10.68
C GLU A 292 -12.90 -9.30 -10.58
N GLY A 293 -14.14 -9.43 -10.10
CA GLY A 293 -15.14 -8.36 -10.14
C GLY A 293 -14.76 -7.12 -9.33
N PHE A 294 -15.37 -5.99 -9.63
CA PHE A 294 -15.23 -4.76 -8.83
C PHE A 294 -16.15 -4.76 -7.61
N SER A 295 -16.06 -3.74 -6.75
CA SER A 295 -16.71 -3.73 -5.43
C SER A 295 -18.21 -4.07 -5.46
N GLU A 296 -18.98 -3.56 -6.42
CA GLU A 296 -20.42 -3.87 -6.51
C GLU A 296 -20.69 -5.30 -6.98
N GLN A 297 -19.98 -5.78 -8.00
CA GLN A 297 -20.11 -7.16 -8.46
C GLN A 297 -19.79 -8.15 -7.35
N ARG A 298 -18.75 -7.91 -6.55
CA ARG A 298 -18.41 -8.74 -5.40
C ARG A 298 -19.55 -8.78 -4.38
N LYS A 299 -20.20 -7.64 -4.11
CA LYS A 299 -21.39 -7.60 -3.25
C LYS A 299 -22.51 -8.46 -3.85
N PHE A 300 -22.83 -8.30 -5.14
CA PHE A 300 -23.83 -9.14 -5.82
C PHE A 300 -23.51 -10.63 -5.69
N CYS A 301 -22.26 -11.04 -5.94
CA CYS A 301 -21.82 -12.43 -5.79
C CYS A 301 -21.98 -12.94 -4.36
N LEU A 302 -21.62 -12.15 -3.34
CA LEU A 302 -21.79 -12.55 -1.93
C LEU A 302 -23.27 -12.72 -1.57
N HIS A 303 -24.15 -11.88 -2.11
CA HIS A 303 -25.59 -12.00 -1.91
C HIS A 303 -26.17 -13.23 -2.60
N ILE A 304 -25.83 -13.43 -3.87
CA ILE A 304 -26.22 -14.63 -4.62
C ILE A 304 -25.73 -15.85 -3.84
N LEU A 305 -24.47 -15.88 -3.42
CA LEU A 305 -23.91 -16.97 -2.62
C LEU A 305 -24.72 -17.24 -1.35
N ARG A 306 -24.97 -16.22 -0.50
CA ARG A 306 -25.77 -16.37 0.73
C ARG A 306 -27.16 -16.97 0.43
N ALA A 307 -27.78 -16.51 -0.65
CA ALA A 307 -29.12 -16.95 -1.03
C ALA A 307 -29.10 -18.37 -1.61
N SER A 308 -28.10 -18.73 -2.41
CA SER A 308 -27.88 -20.09 -2.94
C SER A 308 -27.63 -21.10 -1.83
N ILE A 309 -26.86 -20.73 -0.80
CA ILE A 309 -26.62 -21.59 0.38
C ILE A 309 -27.92 -21.86 1.14
N ARG A 310 -28.76 -20.84 1.36
CA ARG A 310 -30.08 -21.02 2.00
C ARG A 310 -31.00 -21.92 1.20
N LEU A 311 -31.04 -21.77 -0.13
CA LEU A 311 -31.81 -22.68 -0.99
C LEU A 311 -31.29 -24.12 -0.94
N ALA A 312 -29.97 -24.31 -0.90
CA ALA A 312 -29.36 -25.63 -0.86
C ALA A 312 -29.49 -26.35 0.50
N THR A 313 -29.48 -25.63 1.62
CA THR A 313 -29.54 -26.23 2.97
C THR A 313 -30.95 -26.73 3.32
N ASN A 314 -31.98 -26.15 2.71
CA ASN A 314 -33.36 -26.56 2.95
C ASN A 314 -33.71 -27.95 2.39
N GLU A 315 -32.86 -28.57 1.54
CA GLU A 315 -33.12 -29.89 0.95
C GLU A 315 -31.83 -30.68 0.67
N ALA A 316 -31.68 -31.87 1.27
CA ALA A 316 -30.39 -32.56 1.45
C ALA A 316 -29.94 -33.50 0.31
N GLU A 317 -30.63 -33.59 -0.83
CA GLU A 317 -30.34 -34.59 -1.89
C GLU A 317 -29.62 -34.01 -3.12
N ASP A 318 -28.50 -34.64 -3.52
CA ASP A 318 -27.70 -34.35 -4.74
C ASP A 318 -27.21 -32.89 -4.87
N LEU A 319 -26.38 -32.45 -3.92
CA LEU A 319 -25.74 -31.13 -3.92
C LEU A 319 -24.39 -31.13 -4.68
N HIS A 320 -24.04 -29.97 -5.26
CA HIS A 320 -22.74 -29.78 -5.93
C HIS A 320 -21.57 -29.96 -4.94
N PRO A 321 -20.38 -30.47 -5.36
CA PRO A 321 -19.25 -30.74 -4.46
C PRO A 321 -18.78 -29.55 -3.60
N TYR A 322 -18.94 -28.31 -4.10
CA TYR A 322 -18.62 -27.10 -3.32
C TYR A 322 -19.55 -26.86 -2.12
N LEU A 323 -20.63 -27.64 -2.03
CA LEU A 323 -21.60 -27.66 -0.94
C LEU A 323 -21.58 -28.99 -0.18
N ALA A 324 -20.53 -29.81 -0.32
CA ALA A 324 -20.45 -31.12 0.32
C ALA A 324 -20.64 -31.09 1.85
N GLY A 325 -20.37 -29.94 2.50
CA GLY A 325 -20.60 -29.72 3.92
C GLY A 325 -22.03 -29.30 4.30
N ALA A 326 -22.95 -29.10 3.35
CA ALA A 326 -24.28 -28.52 3.61
C ALA A 326 -25.18 -29.36 4.52
N THR A 327 -24.89 -30.65 4.64
CA THR A 327 -25.61 -31.57 5.54
C THR A 327 -25.03 -31.58 6.96
N GLN A 328 -23.91 -30.90 7.22
CA GLN A 328 -23.26 -30.84 8.52
C GLN A 328 -23.82 -29.68 9.39
N PRO A 329 -23.97 -29.88 10.71
CA PRO A 329 -24.40 -28.81 11.61
C PRO A 329 -23.36 -27.67 11.61
N GLY A 330 -23.84 -26.43 11.53
CA GLY A 330 -22.99 -25.23 11.52
C GLY A 330 -22.53 -24.75 10.14
N PHE A 331 -22.84 -25.47 9.05
CA PHE A 331 -22.46 -25.08 7.68
C PHE A 331 -22.92 -23.66 7.29
N GLU A 332 -24.18 -23.30 7.56
CA GLU A 332 -24.68 -21.96 7.26
C GLU A 332 -23.94 -20.88 8.04
N SER A 333 -23.57 -21.16 9.29
CA SER A 333 -22.80 -20.26 10.14
C SER A 333 -21.37 -20.09 9.62
N ASP A 334 -20.71 -21.17 9.22
CA ASP A 334 -19.37 -21.12 8.61
C ASP A 334 -19.39 -20.35 7.28
N PHE A 335 -20.41 -20.54 6.44
CA PHE A 335 -20.57 -19.77 5.20
C PHE A 335 -20.90 -18.30 5.44
N ALA A 336 -21.71 -18.00 6.46
CA ALA A 336 -21.96 -16.62 6.87
C ALA A 336 -20.65 -15.95 7.33
N ARG A 337 -19.83 -16.65 8.13
CA ARG A 337 -18.49 -16.20 8.53
C ARG A 337 -17.58 -15.98 7.33
N TYR A 338 -17.57 -16.89 6.35
CA TYR A 338 -16.83 -16.70 5.09
C TYR A 338 -17.23 -15.40 4.38
N CYS A 339 -18.53 -15.13 4.23
CA CYS A 339 -18.99 -13.89 3.59
C CYS A 339 -18.55 -12.65 4.37
N THR A 340 -18.66 -12.66 5.70
CA THR A 340 -18.23 -11.55 6.57
C THR A 340 -16.72 -11.28 6.47
N LEU A 341 -15.91 -12.35 6.43
CA LEU A 341 -14.46 -12.21 6.21
C LEU A 341 -14.14 -11.65 4.84
N PHE A 342 -14.85 -12.10 3.79
CA PHE A 342 -14.68 -11.55 2.45
C PHE A 342 -15.00 -10.05 2.42
N GLU A 343 -16.10 -9.64 3.04
CA GLU A 343 -16.48 -8.23 3.17
C GLU A 343 -15.42 -7.45 3.94
N THR A 344 -14.93 -7.97 5.06
CA THR A 344 -13.95 -7.26 5.91
C THR A 344 -12.60 -7.11 5.22
N ILE A 345 -12.05 -8.20 4.68
CA ILE A 345 -10.70 -8.25 4.11
C ILE A 345 -10.64 -7.55 2.75
N ILE A 346 -11.65 -7.76 1.90
CA ILE A 346 -11.63 -7.29 0.51
C ILE A 346 -12.38 -5.97 0.32
N LEU A 347 -13.51 -5.77 1.01
CA LEU A 347 -14.35 -4.57 0.85
C LEU A 347 -14.11 -3.53 1.96
N GLY A 348 -13.80 -3.96 3.18
CA GLY A 348 -13.71 -3.12 4.38
C GLY A 348 -12.49 -2.20 4.44
N ARG A 349 -11.38 -2.55 3.78
CA ARG A 349 -10.14 -1.72 3.65
C ARG A 349 -9.55 -1.19 4.98
N TYR A 350 -9.91 -1.74 6.14
CA TYR A 350 -9.37 -1.32 7.44
C TYR A 350 -8.47 -2.42 8.02
N ILE A 351 -7.17 -2.16 8.13
CA ILE A 351 -6.18 -3.17 8.57
C ILE A 351 -6.47 -3.71 9.98
N ASN A 352 -6.88 -2.87 10.94
CA ASN A 352 -7.18 -3.30 12.30
C ASN A 352 -8.34 -4.32 12.35
N GLN A 353 -9.37 -4.13 11.50
CA GLN A 353 -10.48 -5.09 11.41
C GLN A 353 -10.04 -6.41 10.77
N VAL A 354 -9.10 -6.34 9.83
CA VAL A 354 -8.50 -7.55 9.25
C VAL A 354 -7.68 -8.30 10.31
N GLU A 355 -6.90 -7.60 11.14
CA GLU A 355 -6.15 -8.21 12.24
C GLU A 355 -7.06 -8.91 13.26
N GLU A 356 -8.16 -8.26 13.66
CA GLU A 356 -9.16 -8.85 14.58
C GLU A 356 -9.81 -10.12 14.03
N CYS A 357 -10.05 -10.18 12.72
CA CYS A 357 -10.68 -11.33 12.06
C CYS A 357 -9.72 -12.48 11.73
N MET A 358 -8.44 -12.41 12.12
CA MET A 358 -7.45 -13.46 11.82
C MET A 358 -7.78 -14.83 12.45
N PRO A 359 -8.21 -14.93 13.71
CA PRO A 359 -8.62 -16.21 14.30
C PRO A 359 -9.79 -16.86 13.53
N ASP A 360 -10.74 -16.05 13.06
CA ASP A 360 -11.86 -16.54 12.26
C ASP A 360 -11.43 -17.09 10.90
N LEU A 361 -10.47 -16.42 10.24
CA LEU A 361 -9.90 -16.91 8.98
C LEU A 361 -9.14 -18.23 9.18
N GLN A 362 -8.36 -18.35 10.25
CA GLN A 362 -7.66 -19.59 10.61
C GLN A 362 -8.64 -20.72 10.93
N ASN A 363 -9.69 -20.44 11.71
CA ASN A 363 -10.75 -21.39 12.02
C ASN A 363 -11.45 -21.88 10.76
N LEU A 364 -11.75 -20.99 9.81
CA LEU A 364 -12.33 -21.41 8.53
C LEU A 364 -11.40 -22.34 7.75
N ALA A 365 -10.10 -22.06 7.75
CA ALA A 365 -9.11 -22.87 7.05
C ALA A 365 -8.84 -24.23 7.72
N TRP A 366 -8.88 -24.31 9.05
CA TRP A 366 -8.60 -25.54 9.80
C TRP A 366 -9.82 -26.45 10.00
N LYS A 367 -10.99 -25.89 10.36
CA LYS A 367 -12.12 -26.63 10.94
C LYS A 367 -13.48 -26.10 10.47
N SER A 368 -13.65 -25.80 9.18
CA SER A 368 -14.97 -25.44 8.66
C SER A 368 -15.55 -26.47 7.72
N ASN A 369 -16.88 -26.41 7.61
CA ASN A 369 -17.63 -27.16 6.61
C ASN A 369 -17.61 -26.46 5.23
N VAL A 370 -16.94 -25.31 5.09
CA VAL A 370 -16.80 -24.58 3.83
C VAL A 370 -15.77 -25.29 2.96
N HIS A 371 -16.16 -25.60 1.72
CA HIS A 371 -15.25 -26.25 0.78
C HIS A 371 -14.00 -25.38 0.52
N HIS A 372 -12.82 -26.00 0.51
CA HIS A 372 -11.50 -25.34 0.44
C HIS A 372 -11.34 -24.37 -0.75
N THR A 373 -12.02 -24.61 -1.88
CA THR A 373 -11.99 -23.73 -3.06
C THR A 373 -12.50 -22.31 -2.77
N TRP A 374 -13.46 -22.14 -1.85
CA TRP A 374 -13.92 -20.82 -1.42
C TRP A 374 -12.84 -20.09 -0.62
N ILE A 375 -12.17 -20.79 0.29
CA ILE A 375 -11.07 -20.24 1.07
C ILE A 375 -9.94 -19.79 0.13
N ILE A 376 -9.57 -20.63 -0.84
CA ILE A 376 -8.62 -20.29 -1.89
C ILE A 376 -9.06 -19.04 -2.67
N THR A 377 -10.34 -18.92 -3.01
CA THR A 377 -10.89 -17.75 -3.72
C THR A 377 -10.71 -16.47 -2.89
N LEU A 378 -10.98 -16.51 -1.59
CA LEU A 378 -10.76 -15.40 -0.67
C LEU A 378 -9.28 -15.02 -0.56
N LEU A 379 -8.38 -16.00 -0.41
CA LEU A 379 -6.94 -15.75 -0.34
C LEU A 379 -6.40 -15.16 -1.65
N ARG A 380 -6.82 -15.71 -2.80
CA ARG A 380 -6.49 -15.16 -4.13
C ARG A 380 -6.94 -13.71 -4.27
N ALA A 381 -8.18 -13.41 -3.89
CA ALA A 381 -8.72 -12.07 -3.93
C ALA A 381 -7.93 -11.11 -3.02
N SER A 382 -7.51 -11.59 -1.83
CA SER A 382 -6.79 -10.79 -0.84
C SER A 382 -5.39 -10.35 -1.29
N LEU A 383 -4.75 -11.13 -2.16
CA LEU A 383 -3.39 -10.86 -2.64
C LEU A 383 -3.34 -10.03 -3.94
N ARG A 384 -4.49 -9.70 -4.53
CA ARG A 384 -4.56 -8.90 -5.76
C ARG A 384 -3.99 -7.48 -5.54
N PRO A 385 -3.40 -6.86 -6.57
CA PRO A 385 -2.92 -5.48 -6.51
C PRO A 385 -3.98 -4.43 -6.13
N GLY A 386 -5.27 -4.74 -6.30
CA GLY A 386 -6.38 -3.84 -5.93
C GLY A 386 -6.71 -3.79 -4.43
N VAL A 387 -6.10 -4.65 -3.61
CA VAL A 387 -6.22 -4.65 -2.15
C VAL A 387 -5.08 -3.83 -1.53
N GLN A 388 -5.34 -3.18 -0.39
CA GLN A 388 -4.33 -2.37 0.29
C GLN A 388 -3.09 -3.21 0.67
N ASP A 389 -1.90 -2.66 0.44
CA ASP A 389 -0.64 -3.37 0.63
C ASP A 389 -0.41 -3.89 2.07
N GLY A 390 -0.86 -3.13 3.08
CA GLY A 390 -0.81 -3.58 4.48
C GLY A 390 -1.64 -4.85 4.75
N ILE A 391 -2.83 -4.95 4.14
CA ILE A 391 -3.68 -6.15 4.22
C ILE A 391 -3.01 -7.31 3.48
N ARG A 392 -2.48 -7.07 2.27
CA ARG A 392 -1.77 -8.08 1.48
C ARG A 392 -0.57 -8.65 2.24
N LYS A 393 0.23 -7.79 2.87
CA LYS A 393 1.36 -8.17 3.75
C LYS A 393 0.92 -9.03 4.91
N LEU A 394 -0.11 -8.59 5.64
CA LEU A 394 -0.62 -9.31 6.80
C LEU A 394 -1.08 -10.72 6.42
N ILE A 395 -1.99 -10.82 5.44
CA ILE A 395 -2.53 -12.11 4.99
C ILE A 395 -1.42 -12.98 4.39
N GLY A 396 -0.62 -12.43 3.50
CA GLY A 396 0.45 -13.17 2.82
C GLY A 396 1.53 -13.68 3.77
N ASN A 397 1.89 -12.92 4.81
CA ASN A 397 2.83 -13.39 5.85
C ASN A 397 2.23 -14.53 6.68
N ARG A 398 0.92 -14.51 6.97
CA ARG A 398 0.24 -15.61 7.66
C ARG A 398 0.19 -16.89 6.82
N ILE A 399 0.03 -16.75 5.50
CA ILE A 399 0.16 -17.88 4.55
C ILE A 399 1.58 -18.45 4.59
N LEU A 400 2.61 -17.59 4.50
CA LEU A 400 4.01 -18.01 4.55
C LEU A 400 4.39 -18.73 5.86
N GLN A 401 3.75 -18.37 6.97
CA GLN A 401 3.94 -19.00 8.29
C GLN A 401 3.22 -20.35 8.43
N GLY A 402 2.48 -20.81 7.42
CA GLY A 402 1.74 -22.08 7.48
C GLY A 402 0.50 -22.04 8.38
N LEU A 403 0.02 -20.85 8.77
CA LEU A 403 -1.15 -20.69 9.65
C LEU A 403 -2.49 -20.86 8.91
N ILE A 404 -2.44 -21.00 7.59
CA ILE A 404 -3.61 -21.28 6.75
C ILE A 404 -3.28 -22.56 5.97
N PRO A 405 -3.79 -23.74 6.40
CA PRO A 405 -3.52 -24.99 5.72
C PRO A 405 -4.13 -24.96 4.33
N MET A 406 -3.43 -25.52 3.37
CA MET A 406 -3.94 -25.69 2.03
C MET A 406 -4.01 -27.20 1.80
N SER A 407 -5.21 -27.73 1.54
CA SER A 407 -5.49 -29.17 1.51
C SER A 407 -4.62 -29.94 0.50
N ASP A 408 -4.26 -31.17 0.85
CA ASP A 408 -3.27 -32.08 0.20
C ASP A 408 -3.61 -32.60 -1.21
N SER A 409 -4.40 -31.89 -2.00
CA SER A 409 -4.69 -32.31 -3.38
C SER A 409 -4.23 -31.26 -4.36
N ALA A 410 -3.31 -31.67 -5.24
CA ALA A 410 -2.89 -30.97 -6.45
C ALA A 410 -4.10 -30.68 -7.36
N THR A 411 -4.85 -29.65 -6.98
CA THR A 411 -6.09 -29.22 -7.63
C THR A 411 -5.80 -27.97 -8.45
N ASP A 412 -6.53 -27.80 -9.57
CA ASP A 412 -6.46 -26.58 -10.39
C ASP A 412 -6.70 -25.30 -9.57
N ALA A 413 -7.46 -25.41 -8.47
CA ALA A 413 -7.67 -24.32 -7.53
C ALA A 413 -6.36 -23.82 -6.90
N TYR A 414 -5.45 -24.73 -6.51
CA TYR A 414 -4.17 -24.37 -5.92
C TYR A 414 -3.19 -23.81 -6.95
N ARG A 415 -3.21 -24.31 -8.20
CA ARG A 415 -2.46 -23.70 -9.31
C ARG A 415 -2.93 -22.26 -9.56
N GLY A 416 -4.23 -22.03 -9.51
CA GLY A 416 -4.83 -20.69 -9.55
C GLY A 416 -4.41 -19.81 -8.37
N PHE A 417 -4.18 -20.39 -7.18
CA PHE A 417 -3.61 -19.66 -6.05
C PHE A 417 -2.18 -19.21 -6.32
N LEU A 418 -1.30 -20.11 -6.79
CA LEU A 418 0.09 -19.79 -7.11
C LEU A 418 0.21 -18.67 -8.14
N SER A 419 -0.65 -18.64 -9.15
CA SER A 419 -0.65 -17.55 -10.16
C SER A 419 -0.97 -16.17 -9.56
N SER A 420 -1.66 -16.11 -8.41
CA SER A 420 -1.94 -14.87 -7.68
C SER A 420 -0.90 -14.58 -6.59
N PHE A 421 -0.35 -15.64 -5.98
CA PHE A 421 0.60 -15.59 -4.88
C PHE A 421 2.03 -15.28 -5.33
N LEU A 422 2.54 -15.99 -6.35
CA LEU A 422 3.91 -15.82 -6.86
C LEU A 422 4.23 -14.37 -7.29
N PRO A 423 3.34 -13.64 -8.00
CA PRO A 423 3.56 -12.22 -8.31
C PRO A 423 3.63 -11.30 -7.09
N TRP A 424 2.99 -11.65 -5.97
CA TRP A 424 3.05 -10.88 -4.73
C TRP A 424 4.29 -11.25 -3.93
N VAL A 425 4.52 -12.54 -3.68
CA VAL A 425 5.57 -13.02 -2.77
C VAL A 425 6.98 -12.73 -3.27
N THR A 426 7.17 -12.58 -4.58
CA THR A 426 8.46 -12.27 -5.21
C THR A 426 8.70 -10.76 -5.41
N GLN A 427 7.86 -9.89 -4.83
CA GLN A 427 8.04 -8.43 -4.90
C GLN A 427 9.26 -7.97 -4.10
N GLY A 428 10.15 -7.19 -4.74
CA GLY A 428 11.44 -6.80 -4.16
C GLY A 428 11.35 -6.09 -2.80
N TYR A 429 10.33 -5.25 -2.58
CA TYR A 429 10.18 -4.52 -1.31
C TYR A 429 9.88 -5.45 -0.11
N LEU A 430 9.30 -6.64 -0.33
CA LEU A 430 9.07 -7.62 0.74
C LEU A 430 10.39 -8.24 1.21
N LEU A 431 11.27 -8.55 0.25
CA LEU A 431 12.60 -9.09 0.53
C LEU A 431 13.50 -8.03 1.18
N THR A 432 13.54 -6.81 0.63
CA THR A 432 14.42 -5.76 1.15
C THR A 432 13.94 -5.21 2.51
N GLY A 433 12.62 -5.15 2.76
CA GLY A 433 12.06 -4.71 4.04
C GLY A 433 12.27 -5.69 5.21
N THR A 434 12.62 -6.94 4.92
CA THR A 434 12.85 -8.00 5.91
C THR A 434 14.31 -8.44 6.00
N LEU A 435 15.23 -7.64 5.43
CA LEU A 435 16.65 -7.79 5.70
C LEU A 435 16.92 -7.47 7.17
N ARG A 436 17.57 -8.40 7.85
CA ARG A 436 18.04 -8.27 9.22
C ARG A 436 19.53 -8.58 9.25
N ARG A 437 20.28 -7.75 9.94
CA ARG A 437 21.68 -8.00 10.23
C ARG A 437 21.81 -8.40 11.69
N ASN A 438 22.42 -9.55 11.95
CA ASN A 438 22.79 -9.97 13.28
C ASN A 438 24.30 -10.21 13.31
N LYS A 439 25.05 -9.28 13.93
CA LYS A 439 26.52 -9.24 13.89
C LYS A 439 27.04 -9.23 12.45
N GLN A 440 27.80 -10.26 12.05
CA GLN A 440 28.35 -10.43 10.71
C GLN A 440 27.40 -11.15 9.75
N HIS A 441 26.25 -11.64 10.24
CA HIS A 441 25.30 -12.39 9.42
C HIS A 441 24.15 -11.53 8.90
N VAL A 442 23.81 -11.73 7.63
CA VAL A 442 22.70 -11.03 6.98
C VAL A 442 21.66 -12.04 6.54
N ARG A 443 20.42 -11.88 7.00
CA ARG A 443 19.32 -12.78 6.68
C ARG A 443 18.14 -12.02 6.09
N CYS A 444 17.48 -12.60 5.11
CA CYS A 444 16.23 -12.10 4.53
C CYS A 444 15.07 -12.95 5.05
N GLU A 445 14.34 -12.50 6.08
CA GLU A 445 13.29 -13.31 6.72
C GLU A 445 12.17 -13.70 5.76
N HIS A 446 11.76 -12.79 4.87
CA HIS A 446 10.75 -13.07 3.85
C HIS A 446 11.24 -14.09 2.83
N GLY A 447 12.49 -13.96 2.38
CA GLY A 447 13.10 -14.92 1.46
C GLY A 447 13.17 -16.33 2.05
N GLU A 448 13.54 -16.45 3.33
CA GLU A 448 13.54 -17.72 4.06
C GLU A 448 12.15 -18.33 4.18
N SER A 449 11.16 -17.50 4.53
CA SER A 449 9.77 -17.92 4.62
C SER A 449 9.24 -18.38 3.26
N LEU A 450 9.61 -17.70 2.17
CA LEU A 450 9.30 -18.10 0.79
C LEU A 450 9.92 -19.48 0.45
N SER A 451 11.21 -19.65 0.72
CA SER A 451 11.89 -20.93 0.49
C SER A 451 11.24 -22.07 1.28
N SER A 452 10.94 -21.84 2.56
CA SER A 452 10.26 -22.80 3.44
C SER A 452 8.86 -23.14 2.94
N PHE A 453 8.08 -22.15 2.55
CA PHE A 453 6.73 -22.35 2.01
C PHE A 453 6.75 -23.20 0.73
N LEU A 454 7.62 -22.88 -0.23
CA LEU A 454 7.74 -23.64 -1.48
C LEU A 454 8.24 -25.07 -1.22
N SER A 455 9.17 -25.24 -0.27
CA SER A 455 9.65 -26.56 0.12
C SER A 455 8.53 -27.42 0.73
N GLN A 456 7.77 -26.86 1.69
CA GLN A 456 6.62 -27.53 2.30
C GLN A 456 5.53 -27.87 1.28
N LEU A 457 5.23 -26.94 0.36
CA LEU A 457 4.27 -27.17 -0.72
C LEU A 457 4.65 -28.41 -1.54
N LEU A 458 5.90 -28.52 -1.96
CA LEU A 458 6.37 -29.64 -2.78
C LEU A 458 6.44 -30.94 -1.97
N GLN A 459 6.83 -30.88 -0.70
CA GLN A 459 6.89 -32.05 0.19
C GLN A 459 5.50 -32.62 0.50
N ASN A 460 4.48 -31.77 0.65
CA ASN A 460 3.10 -32.18 0.90
C ASN A 460 2.41 -32.79 -0.34
N CYS A 461 3.03 -32.71 -1.52
CA CYS A 461 2.49 -33.37 -2.71
C CYS A 461 2.58 -34.91 -2.58
N PRO A 462 1.46 -35.65 -2.70
CA PRO A 462 1.45 -37.10 -2.50
C PRO A 462 2.09 -37.88 -3.67
N GLN A 463 2.13 -37.31 -4.87
CA GLN A 463 2.65 -37.93 -6.09
C GLN A 463 3.76 -37.07 -6.72
N ASP A 464 4.75 -37.73 -7.33
CA ASP A 464 5.86 -37.04 -8.02
C ASP A 464 5.38 -36.18 -9.19
N ASP A 465 4.41 -36.63 -9.97
CA ASP A 465 3.87 -35.88 -11.10
C ASP A 465 3.28 -34.53 -10.67
N SER A 466 2.61 -34.50 -9.52
CA SER A 466 2.07 -33.27 -8.93
C SER A 466 3.20 -32.34 -8.46
N ARG A 467 4.22 -32.90 -7.81
CA ARG A 467 5.40 -32.16 -7.36
C ARG A 467 6.18 -31.54 -8.53
N GLN A 468 6.39 -32.30 -9.60
CA GLN A 468 6.99 -31.84 -10.84
C GLN A 468 6.16 -30.74 -11.50
N THR A 469 4.83 -30.89 -11.54
CA THR A 469 3.92 -29.89 -12.11
C THR A 469 4.01 -28.56 -11.37
N PHE A 470 4.01 -28.56 -10.03
CA PHE A 470 4.17 -27.32 -9.26
C PHE A 470 5.55 -26.69 -9.42
N ALA A 471 6.62 -27.50 -9.47
CA ALA A 471 7.95 -26.98 -9.77
C ALA A 471 8.02 -26.35 -11.17
N ARG A 472 7.40 -26.97 -12.18
CA ARG A 472 7.24 -26.41 -13.52
C ARG A 472 6.50 -25.09 -13.49
N ASP A 473 5.36 -25.00 -12.80
CA ASP A 473 4.59 -23.75 -12.69
C ASP A 473 5.42 -22.61 -12.07
N ILE A 474 6.23 -22.91 -11.05
CA ILE A 474 7.15 -21.92 -10.43
C ILE A 474 8.24 -21.49 -11.42
N LEU A 475 8.89 -22.44 -12.10
CA LEU A 475 9.93 -22.15 -13.09
C LEU A 475 9.37 -21.38 -14.29
N SER A 476 8.18 -21.74 -14.78
CA SER A 476 7.48 -21.07 -15.87
C SER A 476 7.13 -19.63 -15.48
N PHE A 477 6.62 -19.40 -14.27
CA PHE A 477 6.37 -18.06 -13.77
C PHE A 477 7.65 -17.19 -13.76
N ILE A 478 8.78 -17.74 -13.29
CA ILE A 478 10.06 -17.04 -13.28
C ILE A 478 10.53 -16.72 -14.71
N HIS A 479 10.40 -17.69 -15.62
CA HIS A 479 10.77 -17.54 -17.02
C HIS A 479 9.92 -16.49 -17.74
N GLU A 480 8.59 -16.55 -17.61
CA GLU A 480 7.62 -15.62 -18.21
C GLU A 480 7.84 -14.17 -17.74
N LYS A 481 8.21 -13.98 -16.47
CA LYS A 481 8.53 -12.65 -15.95
C LYS A 481 9.81 -12.07 -16.54
N GLY A 482 10.73 -12.91 -17.02
CA GLY A 482 11.97 -12.50 -17.65
C GLY A 482 12.70 -11.41 -16.83
N GLN A 483 13.02 -10.29 -17.48
CA GLN A 483 13.71 -9.15 -16.85
C GLN A 483 12.87 -8.38 -15.81
N CYS A 484 11.55 -8.59 -15.77
CA CYS A 484 10.68 -8.00 -14.74
C CYS A 484 10.69 -8.77 -13.42
N PHE A 485 11.31 -9.95 -13.38
CA PHE A 485 11.47 -10.74 -12.16
C PHE A 485 12.53 -10.13 -11.24
N PHE A 486 12.24 -10.01 -9.94
CA PHE A 486 13.21 -9.53 -8.97
C PHE A 486 14.33 -10.55 -8.77
N GLN A 487 15.52 -10.24 -9.27
CA GLN A 487 16.62 -11.20 -9.42
C GLN A 487 17.04 -11.87 -8.11
N HIS A 488 17.03 -11.15 -6.99
CA HIS A 488 17.39 -11.71 -5.68
C HIS A 488 16.32 -12.63 -5.07
N ALA A 489 15.11 -12.70 -5.63
CA ALA A 489 14.13 -13.72 -5.22
C ALA A 489 14.43 -15.10 -5.81
N LEU A 490 15.21 -15.16 -6.92
CA LEU A 490 15.48 -16.42 -7.63
C LEU A 490 16.20 -17.46 -6.75
N PRO A 491 17.26 -17.11 -5.99
CA PRO A 491 17.89 -18.05 -5.07
C PRO A 491 16.91 -18.68 -4.08
N TYR A 492 15.97 -17.91 -3.53
CA TYR A 492 14.98 -18.43 -2.56
C TYR A 492 13.95 -19.35 -3.22
N CYS A 493 13.51 -19.05 -4.45
CA CYS A 493 12.65 -19.95 -5.20
C CYS A 493 13.35 -21.27 -5.53
N LEU A 494 14.59 -21.21 -6.01
CA LEU A 494 15.38 -22.41 -6.35
C LEU A 494 15.74 -23.22 -5.11
N GLN A 495 16.06 -22.59 -3.98
CA GLN A 495 16.25 -23.27 -2.70
C GLN A 495 14.98 -24.01 -2.28
N GLY A 496 13.82 -23.37 -2.40
CA GLY A 496 12.53 -23.99 -2.10
C GLY A 496 12.25 -25.23 -2.94
N ILE A 497 12.56 -25.19 -4.24
CA ILE A 497 12.47 -26.36 -5.14
C ILE A 497 13.47 -27.43 -4.74
N LEU A 498 14.73 -27.04 -4.50
CA LEU A 498 15.82 -27.93 -4.11
C LEU A 498 15.45 -28.71 -2.84
N ASP A 499 15.03 -28.03 -1.78
CA ASP A 499 14.64 -28.65 -0.51
C ASP A 499 13.30 -29.39 -0.62
N GLY A 500 12.35 -28.86 -1.39
CA GLY A 500 11.04 -29.48 -1.64
C GLY A 500 11.12 -30.83 -2.34
N PHE A 501 12.17 -31.06 -3.12
CA PHE A 501 12.39 -32.32 -3.82
C PHE A 501 13.09 -33.38 -2.95
N LYS A 502 13.77 -32.97 -1.86
CA LYS A 502 14.39 -33.90 -0.90
C LYS A 502 13.30 -34.75 -0.22
N ARG A 503 13.52 -36.05 -0.11
CA ARG A 503 12.65 -36.98 0.62
C ARG A 503 13.30 -37.38 1.94
N VAL A 504 12.46 -37.62 2.96
CA VAL A 504 12.92 -38.10 4.27
C VAL A 504 13.49 -39.52 4.17
N ASP A 505 12.86 -40.39 3.37
CA ASP A 505 13.26 -41.78 3.17
C ASP A 505 13.23 -42.18 1.67
N GLY A 506 14.18 -41.70 0.86
CA GLY A 506 14.32 -42.12 -0.55
C GLY A 506 15.12 -41.17 -1.44
N PRO A 507 15.35 -41.54 -2.72
CA PRO A 507 15.99 -40.65 -3.69
C PRO A 507 15.13 -39.42 -3.95
N ARG A 508 15.77 -38.31 -4.30
CA ARG A 508 15.11 -37.05 -4.64
C ARG A 508 14.15 -37.22 -5.81
N THR A 509 13.06 -36.46 -5.84
CA THR A 509 12.18 -36.37 -7.03
C THR A 509 12.96 -35.82 -8.21
N ARG A 510 12.87 -36.50 -9.36
CA ARG A 510 13.54 -36.13 -10.62
C ARG A 510 12.71 -35.14 -11.43
N LEU A 511 13.36 -34.23 -12.15
CA LEU A 511 12.69 -33.36 -13.13
C LEU A 511 12.44 -34.11 -14.45
N THR A 512 11.46 -33.64 -15.24
CA THR A 512 11.31 -34.10 -16.64
C THR A 512 12.34 -33.41 -17.54
N VAL A 513 12.57 -33.95 -18.74
CA VAL A 513 13.51 -33.38 -19.73
C VAL A 513 13.14 -31.94 -20.11
N ASP A 514 11.84 -31.65 -20.26
CA ASP A 514 11.35 -30.31 -20.59
C ASP A 514 11.59 -29.31 -19.44
N ASP A 515 11.44 -29.77 -18.19
CA ASP A 515 11.69 -28.94 -17.00
C ASP A 515 13.19 -28.61 -16.83
N ILE A 516 14.08 -29.52 -17.24
CA ILE A 516 15.53 -29.27 -17.25
C ILE A 516 15.85 -28.11 -18.20
N CYS A 517 15.28 -28.11 -19.41
CA CYS A 517 15.46 -27.01 -20.37
C CYS A 517 15.04 -25.66 -19.75
N LEU A 518 13.88 -25.64 -19.08
CA LEU A 518 13.36 -24.45 -18.42
C LEU A 518 14.26 -23.99 -17.25
N LEU A 519 14.74 -24.93 -16.44
CA LEU A 519 15.67 -24.67 -15.33
C LEU A 519 17.00 -24.08 -15.82
N ILE A 520 17.54 -24.59 -16.94
CA ILE A 520 18.77 -24.06 -17.57
C ILE A 520 18.53 -22.60 -18.01
N GLN A 521 17.40 -22.32 -18.68
CA GLN A 521 17.07 -20.96 -19.14
C GLN A 521 16.92 -19.98 -17.97
N VAL A 522 16.26 -20.40 -16.89
CA VAL A 522 16.09 -19.59 -15.68
C VAL A 522 17.43 -19.30 -15.01
N SER A 523 18.33 -20.28 -14.96
CA SER A 523 19.61 -20.18 -14.23
C SER A 523 20.74 -19.53 -15.02
N THR A 524 20.66 -19.55 -16.35
CA THR A 524 21.67 -18.96 -17.26
C THR A 524 21.32 -17.56 -17.77
N ARG A 525 20.18 -17.00 -17.34
CA ARG A 525 19.71 -15.66 -17.71
C ARG A 525 20.78 -14.57 -17.49
N SER A 526 20.75 -13.55 -18.32
CA SER A 526 21.60 -12.36 -18.18
C SER A 526 21.12 -11.45 -17.05
N GLY A 527 22.05 -10.68 -16.49
CA GLY A 527 21.78 -9.65 -15.50
C GLY A 527 21.69 -10.12 -14.05
N LEU A 528 21.86 -11.41 -13.75
CA LEU A 528 21.92 -11.87 -12.36
C LEU A 528 23.16 -11.33 -11.63
N PRO A 529 23.00 -10.83 -10.39
CA PRO A 529 24.13 -10.54 -9.50
C PRO A 529 25.00 -11.79 -9.29
N GLU A 530 26.29 -11.59 -9.04
CA GLU A 530 27.29 -12.65 -9.09
C GLU A 530 27.00 -13.81 -8.11
N VAL A 531 26.68 -13.50 -6.86
CA VAL A 531 26.38 -14.50 -5.84
C VAL A 531 25.05 -15.18 -6.15
N ALA A 532 24.03 -14.42 -6.59
CA ALA A 532 22.75 -14.97 -7.00
C ALA A 532 22.87 -15.90 -8.22
N ARG A 533 23.75 -15.56 -9.17
CA ARG A 533 24.07 -16.37 -10.36
C ARG A 533 24.77 -17.67 -9.95
N ASP A 534 25.76 -17.59 -9.07
CA ASP A 534 26.53 -18.75 -8.63
C ASP A 534 25.68 -19.69 -7.78
N PHE A 535 24.81 -19.14 -6.92
CA PHE A 535 23.78 -19.92 -6.23
C PHE A 535 22.82 -20.59 -7.21
N SER A 536 22.28 -19.84 -8.19
CA SER A 536 21.34 -20.40 -9.17
C SER A 536 22.00 -21.50 -10.01
N THR A 537 23.27 -21.31 -10.38
CA THR A 537 24.09 -22.31 -11.09
C THR A 537 24.27 -23.57 -10.24
N THR A 538 24.58 -23.40 -8.96
CA THR A 538 24.77 -24.50 -8.01
C THR A 538 23.47 -25.29 -7.82
N ALA A 539 22.37 -24.60 -7.52
CA ALA A 539 21.06 -25.23 -7.31
C ALA A 539 20.59 -25.98 -8.57
N ALA A 540 20.75 -25.38 -9.75
CA ALA A 540 20.40 -26.03 -11.00
C ALA A 540 21.28 -27.26 -11.29
N SER A 541 22.59 -27.16 -11.08
CA SER A 541 23.51 -28.27 -11.31
C SER A 541 23.21 -29.46 -10.39
N VAL A 542 22.90 -29.22 -9.11
CA VAL A 542 22.48 -30.29 -8.18
C VAL A 542 21.18 -30.96 -8.65
N LEU A 543 20.19 -30.19 -9.09
CA LEU A 543 18.93 -30.74 -9.61
C LEU A 543 19.12 -31.53 -10.92
N ILE A 544 20.03 -31.09 -11.79
CA ILE A 544 20.34 -31.75 -13.07
C ILE A 544 21.16 -33.02 -12.86
N GLU A 545 22.24 -32.98 -12.06
CA GLU A 545 23.12 -34.13 -11.79
C GLU A 545 22.32 -35.33 -11.24
N GLU A 546 21.38 -35.09 -10.33
CA GLU A 546 20.53 -36.14 -9.77
C GLU A 546 19.46 -36.68 -10.75
N THR A 547 19.04 -35.86 -11.73
CA THR A 547 18.00 -36.22 -12.71
C THR A 547 18.59 -36.92 -13.94
N ALA A 548 19.76 -36.49 -14.39
CA ALA A 548 20.34 -36.86 -15.68
C ALA A 548 21.39 -37.97 -15.60
N SER A 549 21.52 -38.65 -14.45
CA SER A 549 22.39 -39.83 -14.28
C SER A 549 22.16 -40.91 -15.34
N ASP A 550 20.95 -40.98 -15.90
CA ASP A 550 20.53 -42.05 -16.81
C ASP A 550 20.72 -41.68 -18.30
N HIS A 551 20.84 -40.39 -18.65
CA HIS A 551 20.92 -39.89 -20.04
C HIS A 551 21.83 -38.65 -20.21
N PRO A 552 23.14 -38.75 -19.94
CA PRO A 552 24.06 -37.60 -20.00
C PRO A 552 24.20 -37.01 -21.42
N GLU A 553 24.03 -37.81 -22.47
CA GLU A 553 24.17 -37.39 -23.88
C GLU A 553 23.10 -36.38 -24.33
N LEU A 554 21.96 -36.32 -23.64
CA LEU A 554 20.88 -35.38 -23.95
C LEU A 554 21.21 -33.96 -23.48
N LEU A 555 22.00 -33.81 -22.41
CA LEU A 555 22.30 -32.52 -21.80
C LEU A 555 23.23 -31.66 -22.68
N ASP A 556 24.25 -32.26 -23.28
CA ASP A 556 25.22 -31.53 -24.12
C ASP A 556 24.58 -30.93 -25.39
N LYS A 557 23.39 -31.40 -25.78
CA LYS A 557 22.58 -30.86 -26.88
C LYS A 557 21.64 -29.73 -26.45
N MET A 558 21.41 -29.53 -25.16
CA MET A 558 20.49 -28.51 -24.66
C MET A 558 21.09 -27.10 -24.71
N PRO A 559 20.33 -26.10 -25.17
CA PRO A 559 20.82 -24.72 -25.27
C PRO A 559 21.14 -24.16 -23.88
N GLY A 560 22.36 -23.64 -23.72
CA GLY A 560 22.82 -23.02 -22.47
C GLY A 560 23.43 -23.99 -21.44
N TYR A 561 23.31 -25.30 -21.62
CA TYR A 561 23.90 -26.28 -20.68
C TYR A 561 25.43 -26.17 -20.59
N ASN A 562 26.12 -25.98 -21.72
CA ASN A 562 27.58 -25.80 -21.72
C ASN A 562 28.03 -24.59 -20.88
N ILE A 563 27.24 -23.50 -20.87
CA ILE A 563 27.52 -22.33 -20.05
C ILE A 563 27.30 -22.66 -18.58
N LEU A 564 26.20 -23.33 -18.24
CA LEU A 564 25.91 -23.76 -16.86
C LEU A 564 27.00 -24.70 -16.33
N LYS A 565 27.40 -25.69 -17.13
CA LYS A 565 28.46 -26.65 -16.83
C LYS A 565 29.80 -25.98 -16.57
N GLN A 566 30.19 -25.02 -17.42
CA GLN A 566 31.43 -24.26 -17.21
C GLN A 566 31.37 -23.43 -15.92
N ARG A 567 30.27 -22.71 -15.68
CA ARG A 567 30.09 -21.92 -14.45
C ARG A 567 30.12 -22.81 -13.21
N TRP A 568 29.53 -24.02 -13.28
CA TRP A 568 29.53 -24.96 -12.17
C TRP A 568 30.95 -25.42 -11.80
N ILE A 569 31.78 -25.71 -12.81
CA ILE A 569 33.21 -26.00 -12.62
C ILE A 569 33.90 -24.82 -11.92
N ASP A 570 33.68 -23.59 -12.42
CA ASP A 570 34.30 -22.39 -11.85
C ASP A 570 33.89 -22.15 -10.39
N VAL A 571 32.61 -22.37 -10.04
CA VAL A 571 32.10 -22.20 -8.66
C VAL A 571 32.72 -23.23 -7.71
N ARG A 572 32.86 -24.49 -8.12
CA ARG A 572 33.42 -25.58 -7.29
C ARG A 572 34.93 -25.49 -7.08
N ASN A 573 35.67 -24.92 -8.02
CA ASN A 573 37.11 -24.79 -7.89
C ASN A 573 37.47 -24.02 -6.60
N GLU A 574 38.30 -24.64 -5.77
CA GLU A 574 38.77 -24.11 -4.47
C GLU A 574 39.84 -23.02 -4.62
N GLU A 575 40.42 -22.84 -5.82
CA GLU A 575 41.29 -21.70 -6.08
C GLU A 575 40.50 -20.42 -5.85
N ASP A 576 40.81 -19.77 -4.73
CA ASP A 576 40.29 -18.46 -4.36
C ASP A 576 40.38 -17.56 -5.60
N LEU A 577 39.36 -16.75 -5.89
CA LEU A 577 39.47 -15.73 -6.96
C LEU A 577 40.68 -14.80 -6.72
N ARG A 578 41.17 -14.76 -5.46
CA ARG A 578 42.35 -14.04 -4.99
C ARG A 578 43.68 -14.82 -5.13
N GLN A 579 43.62 -16.12 -5.42
CA GLN A 579 44.75 -17.04 -5.52
C GLN A 579 44.76 -17.82 -6.85
N ARG A 580 44.18 -17.29 -7.93
CA ARG A 580 44.57 -17.79 -9.25
C ARG A 580 46.10 -17.67 -9.36
N SER A 581 46.79 -18.81 -9.38
CA SER A 581 48.06 -18.91 -10.08
C SER A 581 47.82 -18.35 -11.47
N ALA A 582 48.62 -17.36 -11.87
CA ALA A 582 48.50 -16.67 -13.15
C ALA A 582 48.14 -17.67 -14.26
N PRO A 583 46.97 -17.56 -14.90
CA PRO A 583 46.77 -18.23 -16.17
C PRO A 583 47.73 -17.57 -17.15
N ASP A 584 48.58 -18.38 -17.79
CA ASP A 584 49.49 -17.93 -18.84
C ASP A 584 48.70 -17.53 -20.10
N ILE A 585 48.06 -16.35 -20.09
CA ILE A 585 47.42 -15.72 -21.25
C ILE A 585 47.48 -14.19 -21.10
N GLY A 586 48.50 -13.57 -21.67
CA GLY A 586 48.62 -12.10 -21.75
C GLY A 586 50.02 -11.53 -21.99
N GLY A 587 51.07 -12.36 -22.03
CA GLY A 587 52.41 -11.90 -22.40
C GLY A 587 53.15 -11.11 -21.31
N LEU A 588 52.70 -11.14 -20.05
CA LEU A 588 53.50 -10.72 -18.89
C LEU A 588 54.58 -11.77 -18.62
N SER A 589 55.75 -11.60 -19.24
CA SER A 589 56.93 -12.37 -18.87
C SER A 589 57.55 -11.68 -17.65
N LEU A 590 56.91 -11.83 -16.49
CA LEU A 590 57.41 -11.36 -15.19
C LEU A 590 58.63 -12.20 -14.77
N SER A 591 59.68 -12.08 -15.57
CA SER A 591 61.00 -12.68 -15.42
C SER A 591 61.93 -11.81 -14.56
N ALA A 592 61.41 -10.72 -13.98
CA ALA A 592 62.22 -9.69 -13.37
C ALA A 592 61.76 -9.34 -11.93
N PRO A 593 62.69 -9.27 -10.94
CA PRO A 593 62.35 -9.26 -9.51
C PRO A 593 62.24 -7.85 -8.88
N SER A 594 62.19 -6.77 -9.67
CA SER A 594 62.31 -5.38 -9.16
C SER A 594 61.28 -4.42 -9.77
N LEU A 595 61.01 -3.30 -9.08
CA LEU A 595 60.14 -2.24 -9.60
C LEU A 595 60.64 -1.65 -10.92
N LYS A 596 61.96 -1.46 -11.04
CA LYS A 596 62.60 -0.91 -12.24
C LYS A 596 62.34 -1.76 -13.48
N SER A 597 62.41 -3.09 -13.33
CA SER A 597 62.12 -3.99 -14.44
C SER A 597 60.65 -4.01 -14.83
N PHE A 598 59.74 -3.86 -13.86
CA PHE A 598 58.31 -3.74 -14.14
C PHE A 598 57.99 -2.43 -14.88
N ALA A 599 58.55 -1.30 -14.44
CA ALA A 599 58.44 -0.02 -15.14
C ALA A 599 59.01 -0.10 -16.57
N GLN A 600 60.09 -0.87 -16.78
CA GLN A 600 60.63 -1.11 -18.12
C GLN A 600 59.67 -1.95 -18.99
N GLU A 601 59.07 -3.02 -18.44
CA GLU A 601 58.09 -3.85 -19.16
C GLU A 601 56.83 -3.07 -19.54
N LEU A 602 56.35 -2.16 -18.68
CA LEU A 602 55.26 -1.23 -19.00
C LEU A 602 55.62 -0.36 -20.23
N ARG A 603 56.84 0.18 -20.27
CA ARG A 603 57.34 0.99 -21.40
C ARG A 603 57.50 0.15 -22.67
N ASP A 604 58.08 -1.03 -22.57
CA ASP A 604 58.37 -1.92 -23.70
C ASP A 604 57.08 -2.45 -24.36
N THR A 605 56.07 -2.77 -23.56
CA THR A 605 54.77 -3.25 -24.03
C THR A 605 53.80 -2.12 -24.40
N LYS A 606 54.19 -0.86 -24.20
CA LYS A 606 53.30 0.32 -24.31
C LYS A 606 52.02 0.13 -23.51
N TYR A 607 52.15 -0.33 -22.26
CA TYR A 607 51.07 -0.59 -21.30
C TYR A 607 50.08 -1.71 -21.67
N ARG A 608 50.24 -2.38 -22.81
CA ARG A 608 49.33 -3.45 -23.25
C ARG A 608 49.31 -4.65 -22.30
N CYS A 609 50.37 -4.84 -21.51
CA CYS A 609 50.44 -5.89 -20.51
C CYS A 609 49.41 -5.75 -19.38
N LEU A 610 48.81 -4.55 -19.19
CA LEU A 610 47.79 -4.32 -18.16
C LEU A 610 46.35 -4.60 -18.66
N GLN A 611 46.14 -4.83 -19.96
CA GLN A 611 44.79 -4.97 -20.51
C GLN A 611 44.10 -6.27 -20.06
N GLY A 612 42.80 -6.18 -19.74
CA GLY A 612 42.01 -7.31 -19.29
C GLY A 612 42.53 -7.90 -17.98
N ASN A 613 42.82 -9.21 -17.96
CA ASN A 613 43.31 -9.89 -16.76
C ASN A 613 44.69 -9.41 -16.30
N GLY A 614 45.49 -8.80 -17.18
CA GLY A 614 46.85 -8.34 -16.87
C GLY A 614 46.91 -7.26 -15.78
N LEU A 615 45.84 -6.46 -15.62
CA LEU A 615 45.73 -5.46 -14.55
C LEU A 615 45.75 -6.13 -13.16
N LEU A 616 44.99 -7.22 -12.99
CA LEU A 616 44.91 -7.93 -11.73
C LEU A 616 46.24 -8.60 -11.38
N ASP A 617 46.88 -9.22 -12.38
CA ASP A 617 48.20 -9.84 -12.24
C ASP A 617 49.26 -8.80 -11.84
N ALA A 618 49.24 -7.62 -12.46
CA ALA A 618 50.11 -6.50 -12.10
C ALA A 618 49.88 -6.01 -10.66
N CYS A 619 48.62 -5.89 -10.23
CA CYS A 619 48.29 -5.53 -8.84
C CYS A 619 48.87 -6.55 -7.85
N HIS A 620 48.69 -7.85 -8.10
CA HIS A 620 49.27 -8.91 -7.26
C HIS A 620 50.80 -8.93 -7.29
N PHE A 621 51.41 -8.62 -8.43
CA PHE A 621 52.86 -8.51 -8.56
C PHE A 621 53.39 -7.36 -7.69
N ILE A 622 52.89 -6.13 -7.86
CA ILE A 622 53.35 -4.98 -7.07
C ILE A 622 53.07 -5.18 -5.58
N HIS A 623 51.90 -5.71 -5.20
CA HIS A 623 51.60 -5.97 -3.80
C HIS A 623 52.62 -6.93 -3.16
N ARG A 624 53.08 -7.97 -3.89
CA ARG A 624 54.14 -8.88 -3.41
C ARG A 624 55.51 -8.22 -3.40
N LEU A 625 55.83 -7.44 -4.44
CA LEU A 625 57.08 -6.70 -4.57
C LEU A 625 57.30 -5.76 -3.37
N LEU A 626 56.27 -4.98 -3.01
CA LEU A 626 56.31 -4.04 -1.88
C LEU A 626 56.56 -4.72 -0.53
N ALA A 627 56.26 -6.01 -0.39
CA ALA A 627 56.59 -6.76 0.82
C ALA A 627 58.11 -7.03 0.97
N HIS A 628 58.86 -7.15 -0.13
CA HIS A 628 60.24 -7.64 -0.12
C HIS A 628 61.30 -6.61 -0.57
N GLU A 629 60.95 -5.69 -1.47
CA GLU A 629 61.88 -4.69 -2.01
C GLU A 629 62.04 -3.50 -1.05
N ASN A 630 63.28 -3.09 -0.76
CA ASN A 630 63.58 -2.03 0.21
C ASN A 630 64.02 -0.71 -0.42
N ASP A 631 64.48 -0.75 -1.68
CA ASP A 631 64.95 0.42 -2.42
C ASP A 631 63.99 0.69 -3.58
N ILE A 632 63.21 1.77 -3.47
CA ILE A 632 62.14 2.12 -4.41
C ILE A 632 62.51 3.46 -5.04
N ASP A 633 62.76 3.47 -6.35
CA ASP A 633 62.97 4.70 -7.11
C ASP A 633 61.64 5.47 -7.27
N PRO A 634 61.59 6.76 -6.91
CA PRO A 634 60.36 7.55 -6.98
C PRO A 634 59.75 7.67 -8.39
N GLN A 635 60.57 7.71 -9.44
CA GLN A 635 60.09 7.89 -10.81
C GLN A 635 59.51 6.59 -11.39
N ASP A 636 60.19 5.47 -11.14
CA ASP A 636 59.69 4.15 -11.53
C ASP A 636 58.42 3.79 -10.75
N LEU A 637 58.32 4.19 -9.47
CA LEU A 637 57.10 4.07 -8.67
C LEU A 637 55.94 4.89 -9.25
N HIS A 638 56.16 6.17 -9.52
CA HIS A 638 55.15 7.05 -10.10
C HIS A 638 54.59 6.47 -11.40
N SER A 639 55.48 6.13 -12.33
CA SER A 639 55.11 5.60 -13.66
C SER A 639 54.31 4.29 -13.55
N SER A 640 54.65 3.44 -12.57
CA SER A 640 53.95 2.17 -12.35
C SER A 640 52.55 2.36 -11.75
N LEU A 641 52.42 3.25 -10.75
CA LEU A 641 51.14 3.54 -10.11
C LEU A 641 50.19 4.29 -11.05
N GLU A 642 50.70 5.24 -11.83
CA GLU A 642 49.91 6.00 -12.82
C GLU A 642 49.36 5.05 -13.90
N ALA A 643 50.21 4.19 -14.49
CA ALA A 643 49.77 3.22 -15.49
C ALA A 643 48.68 2.26 -14.97
N ILE A 644 48.81 1.81 -13.72
CA ILE A 644 47.79 0.95 -13.08
C ILE A 644 46.50 1.72 -12.83
N TRP A 645 46.58 2.98 -12.38
CA TRP A 645 45.40 3.81 -12.14
C TRP A 645 44.63 4.08 -13.44
N ASP A 646 45.33 4.49 -14.50
CA ASP A 646 44.75 4.83 -15.79
C ASP A 646 44.10 3.61 -16.46
N GLU A 647 44.72 2.43 -16.34
CA GLU A 647 44.10 1.19 -16.83
C GLU A 647 42.91 0.76 -15.96
N THR A 648 42.97 0.99 -14.65
CA THR A 648 41.83 0.73 -13.75
C THR A 648 40.63 1.61 -14.14
N GLU A 649 40.86 2.88 -14.45
CA GLU A 649 39.83 3.81 -14.95
C GLU A 649 39.28 3.35 -16.30
N THR A 650 40.16 2.95 -17.22
CA THR A 650 39.79 2.43 -18.56
C THR A 650 38.91 1.18 -18.48
N GLN A 651 39.13 0.33 -17.48
CA GLN A 651 38.33 -0.88 -17.23
C GLN A 651 37.14 -0.65 -16.27
N GLU A 652 36.74 0.61 -16.04
CA GLU A 652 35.61 1.00 -15.19
C GLU A 652 35.71 0.51 -13.72
N TYR A 653 36.93 0.44 -13.21
CA TYR A 653 37.29 0.08 -11.84
C TYR A 653 36.81 -1.33 -11.45
N PRO A 654 37.39 -2.41 -12.01
CA PRO A 654 36.95 -3.77 -11.73
C PRO A 654 37.08 -4.10 -10.22
N ARG A 655 36.10 -4.84 -9.66
CA ARG A 655 36.04 -5.17 -8.21
C ARG A 655 37.38 -5.72 -7.68
N PRO A 656 38.01 -6.75 -8.29
CA PRO A 656 39.25 -7.31 -7.75
C PRO A 656 40.38 -6.28 -7.64
N ALA A 657 40.52 -5.38 -8.62
CA ALA A 657 41.51 -4.30 -8.57
C ALA A 657 41.20 -3.33 -7.43
N LEU A 658 39.94 -2.87 -7.30
CA LEU A 658 39.52 -1.97 -6.22
C LEU A 658 39.76 -2.52 -4.80
N MET A 659 39.76 -3.84 -4.64
CA MET A 659 40.06 -4.48 -3.35
C MET A 659 41.57 -4.51 -3.02
N LEU A 660 42.45 -4.46 -4.02
CA LEU A 660 43.90 -4.55 -3.85
C LEU A 660 44.59 -3.18 -3.88
N LEU A 661 44.12 -2.28 -4.75
CA LEU A 661 44.76 -0.99 -5.01
C LEU A 661 45.00 -0.15 -3.75
N PRO A 662 44.09 -0.06 -2.76
CA PRO A 662 44.37 0.74 -1.57
C PRO A 662 45.60 0.24 -0.79
N GLY A 663 45.79 -1.07 -0.72
CA GLY A 663 46.96 -1.68 -0.07
C GLY A 663 48.28 -1.44 -0.82
N ILE A 664 48.21 -1.13 -2.12
CA ILE A 664 49.35 -0.77 -2.97
C ILE A 664 49.64 0.74 -2.88
N PHE A 665 48.62 1.57 -3.12
CA PHE A 665 48.74 3.03 -3.24
C PHE A 665 49.12 3.67 -1.89
N TYR A 666 48.56 3.17 -0.80
CA TYR A 666 48.85 3.67 0.56
C TYR A 666 49.80 2.74 1.31
N HIS A 667 50.59 1.92 0.61
CA HIS A 667 51.62 1.12 1.27
C HIS A 667 52.68 2.04 1.91
N PRO A 668 53.13 1.78 3.16
CA PRO A 668 54.11 2.63 3.84
C PRO A 668 55.40 2.88 3.05
N LYS A 669 55.87 1.89 2.29
CA LYS A 669 57.06 2.06 1.42
C LYS A 669 56.81 3.01 0.24
N CYS A 670 55.62 2.98 -0.36
CA CYS A 670 55.23 3.91 -1.42
C CYS A 670 55.20 5.34 -0.87
N LEU A 671 54.60 5.52 0.31
CA LEU A 671 54.47 6.83 0.96
C LEU A 671 55.81 7.46 1.37
N ARG A 672 56.85 6.66 1.63
CA ARG A 672 58.21 7.15 1.92
C ARG A 672 59.00 7.52 0.66
N ALA A 673 58.61 6.99 -0.51
CA ALA A 673 59.30 7.18 -1.78
C ALA A 673 58.51 8.09 -2.76
N VAL A 674 57.63 8.95 -2.24
CA VAL A 674 56.75 9.80 -3.07
C VAL A 674 57.50 10.99 -3.71
N SER A 675 57.34 11.16 -5.03
CA SER A 675 57.60 12.42 -5.74
C SER A 675 56.41 13.38 -5.62
N GLU A 676 56.58 14.66 -5.99
CA GLU A 676 55.45 15.63 -6.05
C GLU A 676 54.32 15.11 -6.94
N ASP A 677 54.64 14.56 -8.12
CA ASP A 677 53.65 13.98 -9.04
C ASP A 677 52.92 12.78 -8.42
N THR A 678 53.63 11.96 -7.64
CA THR A 678 53.02 10.83 -6.92
C THR A 678 52.06 11.31 -5.84
N GLN A 679 52.38 12.39 -5.12
CA GLN A 679 51.48 12.95 -4.10
C GLN A 679 50.15 13.43 -4.72
N VAL A 680 50.19 14.05 -5.90
CA VAL A 680 49.00 14.47 -6.65
C VAL A 680 48.15 13.25 -7.05
N LEU A 681 48.78 12.20 -7.59
CA LEU A 681 48.09 10.96 -7.96
C LEU A 681 47.41 10.31 -6.76
N LEU A 682 48.11 10.16 -5.63
CA LEU A 682 47.57 9.51 -4.42
C LEU A 682 46.41 10.32 -3.80
N SER A 683 46.47 11.66 -3.87
CA SER A 683 45.40 12.55 -3.38
C SER A 683 44.15 12.48 -4.26
N ARG A 684 44.34 12.44 -5.59
CA ARG A 684 43.24 12.20 -6.55
C ARG A 684 42.60 10.83 -6.29
N ALA A 685 43.42 9.78 -6.22
CA ALA A 685 42.96 8.42 -5.96
C ALA A 685 42.17 8.32 -4.63
N LEU A 686 42.58 9.04 -3.57
CA LEU A 686 41.89 9.01 -2.28
C LEU A 686 40.47 9.59 -2.40
N SER A 687 40.33 10.68 -3.14
CA SER A 687 39.05 11.35 -3.39
C SER A 687 38.11 10.47 -4.23
N ASP A 688 38.67 9.77 -5.22
CA ASP A 688 37.93 8.84 -6.06
C ASP A 688 37.49 7.60 -5.27
N PHE A 689 38.40 7.00 -4.49
CA PHE A 689 38.08 5.91 -3.58
C PHE A 689 36.97 6.28 -2.60
N GLN A 690 37.00 7.47 -2.01
CA GLN A 690 35.95 7.94 -1.12
C GLN A 690 34.58 7.90 -1.82
N THR A 691 34.51 8.37 -3.06
CA THR A 691 33.30 8.34 -3.87
C THR A 691 32.88 6.91 -4.21
N PHE A 692 33.83 6.02 -4.52
CA PHE A 692 33.53 4.62 -4.79
C PHE A 692 32.96 3.89 -3.57
N THR A 693 33.43 4.17 -2.36
CA THR A 693 32.93 3.50 -1.15
C THR A 693 31.44 3.73 -0.88
N GLU A 694 30.88 4.86 -1.31
CA GLU A 694 29.44 5.15 -1.21
C GLU A 694 28.60 4.22 -2.11
N GLY A 695 29.15 3.84 -3.27
CA GLY A 695 28.47 3.00 -4.27
C GLY A 695 28.85 1.51 -4.21
N ARG A 696 30.03 1.20 -3.68
CA ARG A 696 30.74 -0.08 -3.74
C ARG A 696 31.37 -0.36 -2.37
N ILE A 697 30.53 -0.70 -1.40
CA ILE A 697 30.90 -0.77 0.02
C ILE A 697 32.07 -1.75 0.31
N TYR A 698 32.27 -2.77 -0.52
CA TYR A 698 33.38 -3.71 -0.39
C TYR A 698 34.77 -3.05 -0.55
N ALA A 699 34.86 -1.87 -1.18
CA ALA A 699 36.11 -1.11 -1.30
C ALA A 699 36.46 -0.35 0.00
N PHE A 700 35.51 -0.21 0.93
CA PHE A 700 35.69 0.58 2.15
C PHE A 700 36.66 -0.09 3.15
N PRO A 701 36.49 -1.37 3.54
CA PRO A 701 37.45 -2.03 4.43
C PRO A 701 38.91 -2.01 3.97
N PRO A 702 39.27 -2.39 2.73
CA PRO A 702 40.66 -2.38 2.29
C PRO A 702 41.25 -0.97 2.28
N LEU A 703 40.47 0.04 1.89
CA LEU A 703 40.89 1.44 1.93
C LEU A 703 41.24 1.90 3.34
N ILE A 704 40.32 1.74 4.29
CA ILE A 704 40.54 2.25 5.64
C ILE A 704 41.65 1.48 6.36
N LYS A 705 41.74 0.16 6.15
CA LYS A 705 42.85 -0.62 6.72
C LYS A 705 44.20 -0.18 6.18
N ALA A 706 44.30 0.10 4.88
CA ALA A 706 45.51 0.62 4.27
C ALA A 706 45.88 2.01 4.84
N LEU A 707 44.91 2.93 4.92
CA LEU A 707 45.12 4.28 5.49
C LEU A 707 45.49 4.23 6.98
N ARG A 708 44.86 3.35 7.76
CA ARG A 708 45.18 3.12 9.17
C ARG A 708 46.64 2.68 9.35
N ARG A 709 47.05 1.66 8.61
CA ARG A 709 48.43 1.16 8.65
C ARG A 709 49.42 2.23 8.17
N ALA A 710 49.10 2.90 7.07
CA ALA A 710 49.88 3.98 6.50
C ALA A 710 50.15 5.08 7.52
N TYR A 711 49.11 5.56 8.20
CA TYR A 711 49.22 6.66 9.16
C TYR A 711 50.08 6.29 10.37
N PHE A 712 49.94 5.07 10.90
CA PHE A 712 50.76 4.64 12.04
C PHE A 712 52.24 4.42 11.68
N GLU A 713 52.55 4.08 10.44
CA GLU A 713 53.93 3.86 9.99
C GLU A 713 54.60 5.10 9.36
N VAL A 714 53.82 6.02 8.80
CA VAL A 714 54.25 7.25 8.12
C VAL A 714 53.28 8.40 8.47
N PRO A 715 53.34 8.95 9.70
CA PRO A 715 52.46 10.05 10.12
C PRO A 715 52.57 11.30 9.24
N GLU A 716 53.71 11.49 8.57
CA GLU A 716 53.98 12.61 7.66
C GLU A 716 53.00 12.69 6.48
N MET A 717 52.29 11.59 6.19
CA MET A 717 51.27 11.53 5.12
C MET A 717 50.16 12.56 5.27
N ILE A 718 49.88 13.03 6.50
CA ILE A 718 48.89 14.08 6.78
C ILE A 718 49.21 15.42 6.10
N ASN A 719 50.47 15.63 5.71
CA ASN A 719 50.92 16.90 5.12
C ASN A 719 50.60 16.99 3.62
N PHE A 720 50.42 15.86 2.93
CA PHE A 720 50.20 15.83 1.48
C PHE A 720 48.93 15.09 1.05
N LEU A 721 48.32 14.24 1.90
CA LEU A 721 47.01 13.64 1.63
C LEU A 721 45.88 14.43 2.30
N PRO A 722 44.70 14.56 1.65
CA PRO A 722 43.54 15.28 2.20
C PRO A 722 42.79 14.46 3.27
N LEU A 723 43.50 13.95 4.29
CA LEU A 723 42.94 13.07 5.31
C LEU A 723 41.90 13.77 6.21
N VAL A 724 42.04 15.08 6.46
CA VAL A 724 41.04 15.83 7.25
C VAL A 724 39.69 15.81 6.54
N ASP A 725 39.66 16.21 5.26
CA ASP A 725 38.42 16.26 4.48
C ASP A 725 37.82 14.86 4.30
N PHE A 726 38.69 13.85 4.13
CA PHE A 726 38.27 12.46 4.05
C PHE A 726 37.55 12.00 5.33
N ILE A 727 38.15 12.22 6.50
CA ILE A 727 37.59 11.82 7.80
C ILE A 727 36.31 12.60 8.12
N VAL A 728 36.28 13.92 7.85
CA VAL A 728 35.09 14.76 8.08
C VAL A 728 33.93 14.27 7.24
N ARG A 729 34.14 14.01 5.94
CA ARG A 729 33.09 13.46 5.07
C ARG A 729 32.66 12.04 5.48
N PHE A 730 33.57 11.20 5.98
CA PHE A 730 33.17 9.92 6.61
C PHE A 730 32.29 10.13 7.84
N ALA A 731 32.63 11.09 8.71
CA ALA A 731 31.86 11.37 9.91
C ALA A 731 30.45 11.89 9.57
N ASP A 732 30.33 12.73 8.55
CA ASP A 732 29.06 13.28 8.05
C ASP A 732 28.21 12.24 7.31
N HIS A 733 28.86 11.43 6.46
CA HIS A 733 28.22 10.52 5.52
C HIS A 733 28.97 9.17 5.51
N PRO A 734 28.83 8.35 6.57
CA PRO A 734 29.48 7.05 6.63
C PRO A 734 29.00 6.14 5.46
N PRO A 735 29.91 5.44 4.76
CA PRO A 735 29.54 4.58 3.63
C PRO A 735 28.56 3.46 4.04
N THR A 736 27.36 3.44 3.47
CA THR A 736 26.36 2.42 3.80
C THR A 736 26.24 1.36 2.71
N ALA A 737 26.06 0.11 3.11
CA ALA A 737 25.80 -0.96 2.15
C ALA A 737 24.46 -0.73 1.45
N LYS A 738 24.48 -0.68 0.11
CA LYS A 738 23.25 -0.70 -0.68
C LYS A 738 22.50 -2.02 -0.44
N LEU A 739 21.18 -1.96 -0.56
CA LEU A 739 20.29 -3.11 -0.34
C LEU A 739 20.67 -4.33 -1.21
N GLU A 740 21.18 -4.11 -2.42
CA GLU A 740 21.66 -5.18 -3.33
C GLU A 740 22.81 -6.00 -2.72
N PHE A 741 23.78 -5.36 -2.07
CA PHE A 741 24.90 -6.06 -1.42
C PHE A 741 24.46 -6.82 -0.17
N LEU A 742 23.49 -6.27 0.58
CA LEU A 742 22.90 -6.98 1.71
C LEU A 742 22.11 -8.21 1.25
N MET A 743 21.40 -8.12 0.13
CA MET A 743 20.76 -9.29 -0.49
C MET A 743 21.78 -10.32 -0.95
N GLU A 744 22.89 -9.91 -1.57
CA GLU A 744 23.96 -10.82 -1.95
C GLU A 744 24.67 -11.45 -0.74
N ALA A 745 24.86 -10.71 0.35
CA ALA A 745 25.37 -11.26 1.61
C ALA A 745 24.46 -12.37 2.14
N ALA A 746 23.14 -12.14 2.16
CA ALA A 746 22.17 -13.17 2.57
C ALA A 746 22.17 -14.40 1.66
N VAL A 747 22.35 -14.23 0.35
CA VAL A 747 22.45 -15.35 -0.59
C VAL A 747 23.79 -16.07 -0.45
N ALA A 748 24.89 -15.35 -0.16
CA ALA A 748 26.21 -15.94 0.02
C ALA A 748 26.24 -16.90 1.22
N GLU A 749 25.54 -16.58 2.31
CA GLU A 749 25.38 -17.50 3.44
C GLU A 749 24.71 -18.82 3.03
N LYS A 750 23.69 -18.74 2.17
CA LYS A 750 23.03 -19.94 1.61
C LYS A 750 23.94 -20.72 0.66
N LEU A 751 24.68 -20.01 -0.19
CA LEU A 751 25.64 -20.64 -1.09
C LEU A 751 26.74 -21.38 -0.31
N ALA A 752 27.24 -20.79 0.77
CA ALA A 752 28.26 -21.40 1.62
C ALA A 752 27.79 -22.71 2.28
N VAL A 753 26.48 -22.93 2.45
CA VAL A 753 25.96 -24.23 2.92
C VAL A 753 26.18 -25.35 1.88
N ILE A 754 26.16 -25.02 0.59
CA ILE A 754 26.33 -25.98 -0.52
C ILE A 754 27.79 -26.04 -0.99
N VAL A 755 28.48 -24.90 -1.02
CA VAL A 755 29.87 -24.72 -1.47
C VAL A 755 30.64 -23.95 -0.38
N PRO A 756 31.22 -24.64 0.62
CA PRO A 756 31.73 -24.01 1.86
C PRO A 756 32.74 -22.88 1.68
N HIS A 757 33.57 -22.90 0.64
CA HIS A 757 34.56 -21.85 0.39
C HIS A 757 33.96 -20.57 -0.24
N ARG A 758 32.75 -20.63 -0.81
CA ARG A 758 32.06 -19.49 -1.45
C ARG A 758 31.25 -18.69 -0.44
N THR A 759 31.95 -17.99 0.45
CA THR A 759 31.36 -17.09 1.45
C THR A 759 31.23 -15.65 0.93
N TYR A 760 30.49 -14.76 1.62
CA TYR A 760 30.47 -13.32 1.29
C TYR A 760 31.89 -12.76 1.23
N ALA A 761 32.73 -13.17 2.18
CA ALA A 761 34.12 -12.79 2.20
C ALA A 761 34.84 -13.19 0.92
N SER A 762 34.65 -14.40 0.38
CA SER A 762 35.31 -14.83 -0.87
C SER A 762 35.04 -13.87 -2.05
N TYR A 763 33.83 -13.31 -2.16
CA TYR A 763 33.46 -12.38 -3.24
C TYR A 763 33.89 -10.93 -2.96
N TYR A 764 33.64 -10.47 -1.74
CA TYR A 764 33.63 -9.04 -1.41
C TYR A 764 34.66 -8.63 -0.35
N GLY A 765 35.42 -9.57 0.21
CA GLY A 765 36.37 -9.27 1.28
C GLY A 765 35.70 -9.20 2.66
N PRO A 766 36.43 -8.75 3.68
CA PRO A 766 35.87 -8.56 5.02
C PRO A 766 34.65 -7.64 4.97
N GLY A 767 33.72 -7.83 5.90
CA GLY A 767 32.53 -6.98 6.01
C GLY A 767 32.88 -5.52 6.26
N GLU A 768 31.94 -4.62 5.94
CA GLU A 768 32.09 -3.17 6.13
C GLU A 768 32.33 -2.77 7.59
N SER A 769 31.87 -3.60 8.54
CA SER A 769 32.10 -3.43 9.98
C SER A 769 33.58 -3.40 10.36
N GLU A 770 34.43 -4.17 9.66
CA GLU A 770 35.89 -4.10 9.86
C GLU A 770 36.48 -2.78 9.32
N GLY A 771 35.90 -2.21 8.27
CA GLY A 771 36.27 -0.88 7.78
C GLY A 771 35.92 0.21 8.80
N TYR A 772 34.73 0.13 9.41
CA TYR A 772 34.33 1.01 10.49
C TYR A 772 35.26 0.87 11.71
N ALA A 773 35.56 -0.36 12.13
CA ALA A 773 36.49 -0.63 13.21
C ALA A 773 37.87 -0.01 12.94
N ALA A 774 38.40 -0.17 11.72
CA ALA A 774 39.68 0.40 11.34
C ALA A 774 39.67 1.94 11.36
N MET A 775 38.56 2.58 10.93
CA MET A 775 38.43 4.04 10.94
C MET A 775 38.40 4.57 12.38
N PHE A 776 37.54 3.98 13.21
CA PHE A 776 37.43 4.40 14.61
C PHE A 776 38.69 4.08 15.41
N ASP A 777 39.43 3.01 15.08
CA ASP A 777 40.71 2.72 15.70
C ASP A 777 41.81 3.72 15.28
N LEU A 778 41.85 4.14 14.01
CA LEU A 778 42.72 5.24 13.57
C LEU A 778 42.47 6.49 14.41
N LEU A 779 41.21 6.89 14.57
CA LEU A 779 40.82 8.07 15.35
C LEU A 779 41.17 7.92 16.83
N ASN A 780 40.98 6.72 17.40
CA ASN A 780 41.22 6.41 18.80
C ASN A 780 42.72 6.32 19.17
N ARG A 781 43.60 6.20 18.18
CA ARG A 781 45.06 6.05 18.37
C ARG A 781 45.87 7.22 17.82
N ILE A 782 45.23 8.34 17.47
CA ILE A 782 45.96 9.57 17.11
C ILE A 782 46.83 9.98 18.31
N PRO A 783 48.16 10.10 18.16
CA PRO A 783 49.05 10.45 19.27
C PRO A 783 48.86 11.91 19.68
N ALA A 784 49.19 12.23 20.94
CA ALA A 784 49.12 13.61 21.43
C ALA A 784 50.04 14.60 20.68
N SER A 785 51.10 14.10 20.03
CA SER A 785 51.95 14.90 19.14
C SER A 785 51.15 15.53 17.98
N ASP A 786 50.13 14.82 17.50
CA ASP A 786 49.36 15.18 16.30
C ASP A 786 48.03 15.86 16.66
N HIS A 787 47.97 16.50 17.84
CA HIS A 787 46.78 17.18 18.33
C HIS A 787 46.23 18.25 17.38
N VAL A 788 47.09 18.91 16.57
CA VAL A 788 46.65 19.88 15.56
C VAL A 788 45.80 19.22 14.48
N PHE A 789 46.18 18.02 14.03
CA PHE A 789 45.43 17.23 13.06
C PHE A 789 44.08 16.79 13.64
N ALA A 790 44.08 16.23 14.87
CA ALA A 790 42.86 15.86 15.58
C ALA A 790 41.91 17.05 15.78
N LYS A 791 42.44 18.21 16.19
CA LYS A 791 41.66 19.44 16.42
C LYS A 791 40.99 19.96 15.15
N ARG A 792 41.69 19.94 14.00
CA ARG A 792 41.09 20.33 12.71
C ARG A 792 39.87 19.49 12.35
N ILE A 793 39.95 18.17 12.54
CA ILE A 793 38.81 17.26 12.31
C ILE A 793 37.68 17.57 13.29
N PHE A 794 38.01 17.66 14.58
CA PHE A 794 37.05 17.94 15.64
C PHE A 794 36.26 19.23 15.39
N ASP A 795 36.95 20.33 15.07
CA ASP A 795 36.34 21.64 14.85
C ASP A 795 35.44 21.65 13.60
N GLN A 796 35.86 21.01 12.51
CA GLN A 796 35.04 20.92 11.29
C GLN A 796 33.77 20.08 11.50
N VAL A 797 33.87 18.93 12.19
CA VAL A 797 32.70 18.09 12.53
C VAL A 797 31.77 18.82 13.50
N PHE A 798 32.30 19.65 14.40
CA PHE A 798 31.50 20.37 15.39
C PHE A 798 30.80 21.61 14.81
N GLN A 799 31.36 22.25 13.79
CA GLN A 799 30.86 23.52 13.25
C GLN A 799 29.37 23.50 12.86
N PRO A 800 28.84 22.45 12.16
CA PRO A 800 27.42 22.40 11.79
C PRO A 800 26.49 22.36 13.01
N TRP A 801 26.93 21.73 14.11
CA TRP A 801 26.17 21.68 15.36
C TRP A 801 26.07 23.04 16.04
N VAL A 802 27.15 23.83 16.01
CA VAL A 802 27.19 25.17 16.60
C VAL A 802 26.36 26.18 15.79
N THR A 803 26.34 26.03 14.46
CA THR A 803 25.67 26.98 13.54
C THR A 803 24.28 26.53 13.09
N GLN A 804 23.74 25.45 13.66
CA GLN A 804 22.42 24.94 13.31
C GLN A 804 21.31 26.00 13.48
N LYS A 805 20.40 26.05 12.52
CA LYS A 805 19.28 27.01 12.50
C LYS A 805 18.11 26.49 13.36
N MET A 806 17.40 27.41 14.00
CA MET A 806 16.16 27.14 14.73
C MET A 806 14.94 27.33 13.81
N PRO A 807 13.89 26.49 13.91
CA PRO A 807 13.76 25.33 14.78
C PRO A 807 14.63 24.16 14.31
N VAL A 808 15.18 23.41 15.27
CA VAL A 808 16.05 22.26 14.98
C VAL A 808 15.24 21.15 14.30
N PRO A 809 15.58 20.71 13.08
CA PRO A 809 14.88 19.62 12.42
C PRO A 809 15.14 18.29 13.15
N MET A 810 14.09 17.49 13.35
CA MET A 810 14.21 16.14 13.93
C MET A 810 14.93 15.16 12.98
N VAL A 811 14.82 15.38 11.66
CA VAL A 811 15.55 14.61 10.64
C VAL A 811 16.36 15.58 9.79
N SER A 812 17.67 15.39 9.73
CA SER A 812 18.59 16.22 8.95
C SER A 812 19.59 15.34 8.20
N LYS A 813 19.92 15.70 6.96
CA LYS A 813 20.89 14.96 6.15
C LYS A 813 22.31 14.99 6.72
N TRP A 814 22.68 16.07 7.43
CA TRP A 814 24.03 16.23 7.97
C TRP A 814 24.17 15.71 9.41
N LYS A 815 23.07 15.51 10.15
CA LYS A 815 23.16 15.06 11.54
C LYS A 815 23.37 13.55 11.58
N ALA A 816 24.55 13.12 12.02
CA ALA A 816 24.88 11.71 12.11
C ALA A 816 25.46 11.37 13.48
N THR A 817 25.14 10.18 14.01
CA THR A 817 25.70 9.70 15.29
C THR A 817 27.21 9.53 15.21
N THR A 818 27.72 9.15 14.03
CA THR A 818 29.14 9.02 13.71
C THR A 818 29.92 10.31 13.90
N GLN A 819 29.30 11.49 13.74
CA GLN A 819 29.94 12.78 14.04
C GLN A 819 30.27 12.87 15.53
N VAL A 820 29.29 12.61 16.39
CA VAL A 820 29.45 12.75 17.85
C VAL A 820 30.32 11.63 18.42
N GLN A 821 30.26 10.41 17.86
CA GLN A 821 31.20 9.33 18.18
C GLN A 821 32.64 9.71 17.80
N THR A 822 32.86 10.27 16.61
CA THR A 822 34.17 10.78 16.17
C THR A 822 34.68 11.87 17.13
N MET A 823 33.82 12.83 17.49
CA MET A 823 34.17 13.87 18.47
C MET A 823 34.52 13.28 19.84
N LEU A 824 33.79 12.28 20.34
CA LEU A 824 34.09 11.65 21.62
C LEU A 824 35.46 10.94 21.60
N LEU A 825 35.80 10.23 20.52
CA LEU A 825 37.12 9.61 20.36
C LEU A 825 38.25 10.64 20.33
N LEU A 826 38.07 11.74 19.60
CA LEU A 826 39.07 12.80 19.46
C LEU A 826 39.13 13.73 20.68
N SER A 827 38.08 13.76 21.51
CA SER A 827 37.95 14.70 22.63
C SER A 827 39.15 14.64 23.57
N GLN A 828 39.69 13.45 23.85
CA GLN A 828 40.82 13.30 24.74
C GLN A 828 42.09 13.93 24.16
N THR A 829 42.45 13.65 22.90
CA THR A 829 43.58 14.30 22.21
C THR A 829 43.42 15.82 22.13
N CYS A 830 42.25 16.27 21.68
CA CYS A 830 41.98 17.70 21.44
C CYS A 830 41.96 18.49 22.75
N LEU A 831 41.36 17.93 23.80
CA LEU A 831 41.26 18.59 25.09
C LEU A 831 42.61 18.61 25.79
N ILE A 832 43.39 17.51 25.82
CA ILE A 832 44.70 17.45 26.50
C ILE A 832 45.61 18.61 26.06
N ALA A 833 45.63 18.94 24.78
CA ALA A 833 46.43 20.03 24.23
C ALA A 833 45.80 21.43 24.33
N ALA A 834 44.51 21.52 24.70
CA ALA A 834 43.79 22.79 24.77
C ALA A 834 44.13 23.60 26.04
N SER A 835 44.17 24.93 25.87
CA SER A 835 44.29 25.89 26.99
C SER A 835 43.01 25.95 27.83
N LYS A 836 43.10 26.46 29.07
CA LYS A 836 41.93 26.62 29.96
C LYS A 836 40.81 27.46 29.30
N ASP A 837 41.17 28.51 28.57
CA ASP A 837 40.21 29.37 27.88
C ASP A 837 39.50 28.64 26.73
N GLU A 838 40.21 27.81 25.99
CA GLU A 838 39.62 26.98 24.92
C GLU A 838 38.67 25.92 25.47
N VAL A 839 39.03 25.28 26.59
CA VAL A 839 38.15 24.31 27.26
C VAL A 839 36.85 24.98 27.73
N ALA A 840 36.94 26.20 28.29
CA ALA A 840 35.77 26.98 28.67
C ALA A 840 34.91 27.34 27.45
N ASP A 841 35.51 27.70 26.32
CA ASP A 841 34.78 27.99 25.09
C ASP A 841 34.04 26.77 24.53
N TYR A 842 34.68 25.60 24.52
CA TYR A 842 34.04 24.34 24.14
C TYR A 842 32.86 24.02 25.05
N LEU A 843 33.03 24.16 26.37
CA LEU A 843 31.96 23.89 27.34
C LEU A 843 30.74 24.78 27.08
N ARG A 844 30.95 26.08 26.80
CA ARG A 844 29.86 26.99 26.40
C ARG A 844 29.16 26.55 25.12
N LYS A 845 29.92 26.17 24.09
CA LYS A 845 29.37 25.71 22.81
C LYS A 845 28.59 24.40 22.95
N PHE A 846 29.12 23.40 23.66
CA PHE A 846 28.41 22.13 23.91
C PHE A 846 27.13 22.34 24.71
N THR A 847 27.19 23.17 25.75
CA THR A 847 26.01 23.50 26.57
C THR A 847 24.92 24.16 25.71
N ARG A 848 25.31 25.08 24.80
CA ARG A 848 24.39 25.68 23.83
C ARG A 848 23.78 24.63 22.91
N VAL A 849 24.58 23.73 22.32
CA VAL A 849 24.08 22.66 21.43
C VAL A 849 23.11 21.74 22.19
N LEU A 850 23.47 21.31 23.40
CA LEU A 850 22.63 20.50 24.27
C LEU A 850 21.32 21.22 24.65
N SER A 851 21.32 22.55 24.75
CA SER A 851 20.09 23.29 25.05
C SER A 851 19.06 23.20 23.92
N ILE A 852 19.50 23.15 22.65
CA ILE A 852 18.60 23.17 21.49
C ILE A 852 18.32 21.79 20.89
N GLU A 853 19.11 20.76 21.19
CA GLU A 853 19.01 19.43 20.58
C GLU A 853 17.79 18.62 21.08
N PRO A 854 16.81 18.29 20.23
CA PRO A 854 15.60 17.59 20.68
C PRO A 854 15.76 16.08 20.87
N LEU A 855 16.71 15.40 20.21
CA LEU A 855 16.77 13.94 20.12
C LEU A 855 17.56 13.30 21.29
N PRO A 856 17.00 12.30 22.01
CA PRO A 856 17.65 11.68 23.16
C PRO A 856 19.03 11.07 22.86
N ARG A 857 19.21 10.43 21.70
CA ARG A 857 20.49 9.82 21.28
C ARG A 857 21.63 10.83 21.26
N TYR A 858 21.44 11.98 20.60
CA TYR A 858 22.47 13.00 20.52
C TYR A 858 22.71 13.65 21.88
N ARG A 859 21.64 13.92 22.65
CA ARG A 859 21.76 14.46 24.00
C ARG A 859 22.62 13.57 24.90
N PHE A 860 22.43 12.25 24.87
CA PHE A 860 23.24 11.29 25.63
C PHE A 860 24.73 11.40 25.29
N LEU A 861 25.08 11.47 24.00
CA LEU A 861 26.48 11.61 23.58
C LEU A 861 27.07 12.98 23.94
N TRP A 862 26.28 14.06 23.86
CA TRP A 862 26.71 15.39 24.30
C TRP A 862 26.94 15.46 25.81
N GLU A 863 26.03 14.88 26.59
CA GLU A 863 26.16 14.72 28.04
C GLU A 863 27.45 13.97 28.38
N TRP A 864 27.78 12.90 27.65
CA TRP A 864 29.03 12.16 27.82
C TRP A 864 30.27 13.03 27.57
N ILE A 865 30.33 13.75 26.44
CA ILE A 865 31.45 14.66 26.13
C ILE A 865 31.61 15.72 27.23
N ILE A 866 30.50 16.35 27.64
CA ILE A 866 30.52 17.43 28.64
C ILE A 866 30.97 16.90 30.01
N VAL A 867 30.47 15.75 30.46
CA VAL A 867 30.87 15.16 31.75
C VAL A 867 32.34 14.76 31.74
N ARG A 868 32.88 14.27 30.62
CA ARG A 868 34.33 14.02 30.47
C ARG A 868 35.17 15.29 30.63
N ILE A 869 34.67 16.44 30.19
CA ILE A 869 35.34 17.75 30.44
C ILE A 869 35.30 18.06 31.95
N TYR A 870 34.17 17.85 32.63
CA TYR A 870 34.07 18.06 34.08
C TYR A 870 34.90 17.10 34.93
N VAL A 871 35.14 15.87 34.46
CA VAL A 871 36.08 14.93 35.10
C VAL A 871 37.50 15.49 35.05
N ARG A 872 37.87 16.17 33.95
CA ARG A 872 39.21 16.75 33.78
C ARG A 872 39.38 18.11 34.49
N GLU A 873 38.36 18.95 34.48
CA GLU A 873 38.38 20.29 35.07
C GLU A 873 37.36 20.41 36.22
N PRO A 874 37.66 19.90 37.43
CA PRO A 874 36.74 19.93 38.55
C PRO A 874 36.29 21.33 38.96
N GLU A 875 37.11 22.36 38.72
CA GLU A 875 36.77 23.76 39.01
C GLU A 875 35.49 24.22 38.29
N GLN A 876 35.20 23.66 37.11
CA GLN A 876 34.04 24.02 36.28
C GLN A 876 32.74 23.34 36.74
N GLN A 877 32.81 22.33 37.61
CA GLN A 877 31.63 21.57 38.07
C GLN A 877 30.60 22.46 38.80
N LYS A 878 31.06 23.56 39.41
CA LYS A 878 30.19 24.55 40.09
C LYS A 878 29.15 25.16 39.15
N ALA A 879 29.46 25.28 37.86
CA ALA A 879 28.53 25.81 36.86
C ALA A 879 27.24 24.98 36.74
N LEU A 880 27.29 23.67 37.02
CA LEU A 880 26.09 22.82 37.02
C LEU A 880 25.11 23.23 38.12
N LEU A 881 25.63 23.52 39.32
CA LEU A 881 24.82 23.97 40.45
C LEU A 881 24.28 25.39 40.24
N GLU A 882 25.02 26.25 39.55
CA GLU A 882 24.56 27.61 39.21
C GLU A 882 23.34 27.57 38.26
N VAL A 883 23.39 26.70 37.24
CA VAL A 883 22.27 26.54 36.30
C VAL A 883 21.05 25.93 36.99
N LEU A 884 21.24 24.89 37.81
CA LEU A 884 20.15 24.25 38.56
C LEU A 884 19.54 25.13 39.65
N GLY A 885 20.31 26.09 40.18
CA GLY A 885 19.85 27.08 41.15
C GLY A 885 19.18 28.31 40.53
N SER A 886 19.15 28.43 39.20
CA SER A 886 18.54 29.56 38.51
C SER A 886 17.02 29.41 38.37
N ASP A 887 16.29 30.53 38.39
CA ASP A 887 14.84 30.55 38.16
C ASP A 887 14.45 30.34 36.68
N ASP A 888 15.44 30.17 35.78
CA ASP A 888 15.20 29.99 34.34
C ASP A 888 14.78 28.56 34.00
N HIS A 889 13.48 28.31 34.10
CA HIS A 889 12.88 27.05 33.68
C HIS A 889 12.41 27.05 32.21
N THR A 890 12.79 28.04 31.38
CA THR A 890 12.26 28.20 30.01
C THR A 890 12.51 26.97 29.12
N ASN A 891 13.60 26.24 29.36
CA ASN A 891 13.96 25.02 28.63
C ASN A 891 14.03 23.76 29.53
N PRO A 892 12.90 23.06 29.75
CA PRO A 892 12.82 21.88 30.60
C PRO A 892 13.76 20.73 30.22
N LYS A 893 14.02 20.54 28.91
CA LYS A 893 14.88 19.45 28.43
C LYS A 893 16.35 19.73 28.75
N HIS A 894 16.79 20.97 28.56
CA HIS A 894 18.14 21.39 28.94
C HIS A 894 18.40 21.17 30.43
N LEU A 895 17.48 21.67 31.27
CA LEU A 895 17.60 21.51 32.71
C LEU A 895 17.62 20.03 33.14
N ALA A 896 16.82 19.19 32.49
CA ALA A 896 16.83 17.75 32.74
C ALA A 896 18.22 17.11 32.43
N SER A 897 18.86 17.48 31.33
CA SER A 897 20.23 17.01 31.03
C SER A 897 21.26 17.53 32.05
N VAL A 898 21.10 18.78 32.52
CA VAL A 898 21.98 19.34 33.57
C VAL A 898 21.83 18.56 34.88
N MET A 899 20.62 18.16 35.28
CA MET A 899 20.40 17.30 36.45
C MET A 899 21.14 15.96 36.31
N LYS A 900 20.99 15.30 35.15
CA LYS A 900 21.69 14.04 34.86
C LYS A 900 23.20 14.18 34.97
N MET A 901 23.76 15.19 34.29
CA MET A 901 25.21 15.45 34.34
C MET A 901 25.68 15.79 35.76
N ALA A 902 24.92 16.56 36.53
CA ALA A 902 25.26 16.88 37.92
C ALA A 902 25.27 15.63 38.81
N VAL A 903 24.33 14.71 38.61
CA VAL A 903 24.33 13.42 39.32
C VAL A 903 25.48 12.52 38.87
N MET A 904 25.82 12.48 37.58
CA MET A 904 27.00 11.76 37.09
C MET A 904 28.29 12.29 37.73
N VAL A 905 28.43 13.63 37.81
CA VAL A 905 29.57 14.29 38.46
C VAL A 905 29.58 14.03 39.97
N ALA A 906 28.44 14.11 40.65
CA ALA A 906 28.34 13.88 42.09
C ALA A 906 28.78 12.48 42.55
N ARG A 907 28.77 11.50 41.63
CA ARG A 907 29.16 10.11 41.88
C ARG A 907 30.62 9.80 41.50
N LEU A 908 31.37 10.81 41.05
CA LEU A 908 32.79 10.65 40.77
C LEU A 908 33.57 10.40 42.07
N PRO A 909 34.65 9.58 42.04
CA PRO A 909 35.45 9.27 43.23
C PRO A 909 36.00 10.51 43.95
N ASP A 910 36.32 11.56 43.19
CA ASP A 910 36.97 12.78 43.70
C ASP A 910 35.97 13.87 44.12
N THR A 911 34.66 13.61 44.06
CA THR A 911 33.64 14.60 44.44
C THR A 911 33.29 14.53 45.92
N HIS A 912 33.26 15.69 46.57
CA HIS A 912 33.02 15.80 48.02
C HIS A 912 31.53 15.86 48.37
N GLU A 913 31.20 15.46 49.60
CA GLU A 913 29.84 15.47 50.17
C GLU A 913 29.13 16.84 50.01
N ASP A 914 29.87 17.95 50.09
CA ASP A 914 29.33 19.32 49.95
C ASP A 914 28.66 19.58 48.59
N PHE A 915 29.23 19.07 47.48
CA PHE A 915 28.65 19.23 46.16
C PHE A 915 27.32 18.47 46.05
N SER A 916 27.32 17.22 46.50
CA SER A 916 26.15 16.33 46.50
C SER A 916 25.04 16.86 47.41
N GLN A 917 25.39 17.41 48.57
CA GLN A 917 24.43 18.04 49.49
C GLN A 917 23.75 19.26 48.84
N LYS A 918 24.51 20.12 48.16
CA LYS A 918 23.97 21.27 47.41
C LYS A 918 23.07 20.83 46.26
N LEU A 919 23.49 19.82 45.51
CA LEU A 919 22.69 19.24 44.43
C LEU A 919 21.37 18.67 44.95
N MET A 920 21.37 17.86 46.02
CA MET A 920 20.14 17.33 46.61
C MET A 920 19.23 18.43 47.13
N THR A 921 19.79 19.50 47.69
CA THR A 921 19.02 20.68 48.12
C THR A 921 18.29 21.33 46.94
N GLN A 922 18.93 21.44 45.78
CA GLN A 922 18.32 21.98 44.56
C GLN A 922 17.29 21.04 43.93
N LEU A 923 17.48 19.71 44.04
CA LEU A 923 16.54 18.73 43.51
C LEU A 923 15.20 18.71 44.26
N ILE A 924 15.13 19.14 45.53
CA ILE A 924 13.87 19.22 46.30
C ILE A 924 12.81 20.08 45.58
N PRO A 925 13.01 21.40 45.35
CA PRO A 925 12.01 22.22 44.69
C PRO A 925 11.75 21.78 43.24
N LEU A 926 12.76 21.25 42.55
CA LEU A 926 12.62 20.72 41.20
C LEU A 926 11.72 19.47 41.15
N SER A 927 11.75 18.62 42.19
CA SER A 927 10.88 17.45 42.36
C SER A 927 9.41 17.80 42.60
N ALA A 928 9.11 19.09 42.84
CA ALA A 928 7.77 19.65 42.95
C ALA A 928 7.41 20.61 41.78
N SER A 929 8.27 20.72 40.75
CA SER A 929 8.07 21.64 39.62
C SER A 929 6.72 21.40 38.92
N PRO A 930 6.00 22.45 38.48
CA PRO A 930 4.78 22.27 37.68
C PRO A 930 5.08 21.64 36.30
N LYS A 931 6.30 21.79 35.79
CA LYS A 931 6.72 21.25 34.49
C LYS A 931 7.08 19.77 34.62
N ILE A 932 6.30 18.91 33.95
CA ILE A 932 6.40 17.45 34.09
C ILE A 932 7.79 16.88 33.82
N VAL A 933 8.52 17.40 32.82
CA VAL A 933 9.87 16.93 32.47
C VAL A 933 10.87 17.19 33.59
N ILE A 934 10.87 18.42 34.13
CA ILE A 934 11.74 18.84 35.25
C ILE A 934 11.42 18.01 36.49
N ARG A 935 10.12 17.91 36.82
CA ARG A 935 9.64 17.20 38.00
C ARG A 935 10.04 15.72 37.96
N HIS A 936 9.75 15.05 36.86
CA HIS A 936 10.10 13.64 36.72
C HIS A 936 11.61 13.45 36.74
N GLU A 937 12.39 14.28 36.04
CA GLU A 937 13.85 14.13 36.03
C GLU A 937 14.46 14.29 37.42
N ALA A 938 14.03 15.30 38.18
CA ALA A 938 14.52 15.51 39.54
C ALA A 938 14.15 14.34 40.45
N GLN A 939 12.91 13.83 40.34
CA GLN A 939 12.47 12.63 41.07
C GLN A 939 13.29 11.39 40.69
N TRP A 940 13.69 11.22 39.42
CA TRP A 940 14.53 10.10 38.99
C TRP A 940 16.00 10.24 39.40
N SER A 941 16.50 11.47 39.42
CA SER A 941 17.87 11.82 39.78
C SER A 941 18.15 11.69 41.28
N PHE A 942 17.13 11.84 42.12
CA PHE A 942 17.28 11.90 43.58
C PHE A 942 17.66 10.54 44.22
N PRO A 943 16.94 9.42 44.00
CA PRO A 943 17.22 8.16 44.69
C PRO A 943 18.61 7.58 44.41
N PRO A 944 19.15 7.63 43.17
CA PRO A 944 20.49 7.08 42.94
C PRO A 944 21.63 7.94 43.51
N LEU A 945 21.41 9.25 43.67
CA LEU A 945 22.33 10.11 44.41
C LEU A 945 22.28 9.79 45.91
N TRP A 946 21.08 9.51 46.44
CA TRP A 946 20.90 8.97 47.80
C TRP A 946 21.65 7.64 47.99
N ASP A 947 21.48 6.69 47.07
CA ASP A 947 22.12 5.36 47.15
C ASP A 947 23.64 5.48 47.13
N HIS A 948 24.18 6.43 46.35
CA HIS A 948 25.60 6.73 46.37
C HIS A 948 26.04 7.35 47.71
N ALA A 949 25.27 8.27 48.29
CA ALA A 949 25.57 8.86 49.58
C ALA A 949 25.57 7.81 50.71
N GLU A 950 24.65 6.85 50.66
CA GLU A 950 24.60 5.72 51.59
C GLU A 950 25.82 4.80 51.43
N ALA A 951 26.17 4.42 50.20
CA ALA A 951 27.35 3.61 49.90
C ALA A 951 28.67 4.30 50.29
N SER A 952 28.73 5.63 50.19
CA SER A 952 29.91 6.45 50.53
C SER A 952 29.96 6.88 52.00
N GLY A 953 28.96 6.53 52.82
CA GLY A 953 28.92 6.86 54.25
C GLY A 953 28.70 8.34 54.56
N TRP A 954 28.03 9.08 53.67
CA TRP A 954 27.80 10.52 53.77
C TRP A 954 26.63 10.83 54.73
N THR A 955 26.99 11.04 56.00
CA THR A 955 26.02 11.23 57.09
C THR A 955 25.26 12.55 57.02
N ASN A 956 25.81 13.63 56.44
CA ASN A 956 25.11 14.92 56.34
C ASN A 956 23.92 14.85 55.36
N ILE A 957 23.96 13.91 54.43
CA ILE A 957 22.88 13.64 53.47
C ILE A 957 21.90 12.62 54.04
N THR A 958 22.41 11.46 54.47
CA THR A 958 21.56 10.33 54.90
C THR A 958 20.81 10.57 56.21
N SER A 959 21.33 11.42 57.10
CA SER A 959 20.64 11.82 58.33
C SER A 959 19.66 12.99 58.16
N ASN A 960 19.63 13.63 56.98
CA ASN A 960 18.75 14.77 56.75
C ASN A 960 17.28 14.30 56.62
N PRO A 961 16.37 14.74 57.51
CA PRO A 961 15.00 14.25 57.52
C PRO A 961 14.23 14.62 56.25
N ALA A 962 14.52 15.77 55.64
CA ALA A 962 13.84 16.22 54.42
C ALA A 962 14.26 15.36 53.21
N PHE A 963 15.54 15.03 53.09
CA PHE A 963 16.03 14.15 52.02
C PHE A 963 15.50 12.72 52.18
N SER A 964 15.50 12.20 53.41
CA SER A 964 14.96 10.88 53.73
C SER A 964 13.47 10.79 53.35
N ALA A 965 12.66 11.75 53.79
CA ALA A 965 11.23 11.79 53.48
C ALA A 965 10.94 11.85 51.97
N LEU A 966 11.71 12.66 51.22
CA LEU A 966 11.54 12.76 49.77
C LEU A 966 11.96 11.47 49.05
N ASN A 967 13.08 10.85 49.43
CA ASN A 967 13.52 9.57 48.86
C ASN A 967 12.48 8.47 49.08
N THR A 968 11.94 8.34 50.30
CA THR A 968 10.87 7.39 50.61
C THR A 968 9.61 7.66 49.78
N HIS A 969 9.21 8.92 49.65
CA HIS A 969 8.06 9.30 48.84
C HIS A 969 8.25 8.92 47.36
N ILE A 970 9.39 9.28 46.75
CA ILE A 970 9.68 8.98 45.34
C ILE A 970 9.65 7.48 45.08
N ARG A 971 10.30 6.67 45.93
CA ARG A 971 10.36 5.21 45.79
C ARG A 971 9.00 4.54 45.98
N SER A 972 8.05 5.20 46.63
CA SER A 972 6.67 4.70 46.79
C SER A 972 5.77 4.94 45.56
N LEU A 973 6.21 5.71 44.56
CA LEU A 973 5.43 5.99 43.36
C LEU A 973 5.45 4.79 42.40
N ASP A 974 4.29 4.38 41.85
CA ASP A 974 4.17 3.29 40.88
C ASP A 974 5.09 3.44 39.66
N LYS A 975 5.35 4.68 39.25
CA LYS A 975 6.24 5.00 38.12
C LYS A 975 7.70 4.65 38.38
N TYR A 976 8.11 4.58 39.65
CA TYR A 976 9.47 4.19 40.03
C TYR A 976 9.66 2.67 39.95
N SER A 977 8.62 1.88 40.24
CA SER A 977 8.65 0.41 40.14
C SER A 977 8.69 -0.13 38.70
N GLU A 978 8.10 0.59 37.74
CA GLU A 978 8.12 0.22 36.32
C GLU A 978 8.71 1.36 35.47
N PRO A 979 10.04 1.52 35.44
CA PRO A 979 10.67 2.60 34.68
C PRO A 979 10.43 2.42 33.16
N PRO A 980 10.17 3.50 32.41
CA PRO A 980 10.15 3.47 30.96
C PRO A 980 11.45 2.85 30.40
N PRO A 981 11.42 2.12 29.28
CA PRO A 981 12.62 1.49 28.69
C PRO A 981 13.78 2.48 28.47
N GLN A 982 13.48 3.75 28.20
CA GLN A 982 14.46 4.82 28.02
C GLN A 982 15.24 5.16 29.31
N ARG A 983 14.66 4.89 30.48
CA ARG A 983 15.27 5.15 31.80
C ARG A 983 16.26 4.08 32.23
N ALA A 984 16.18 2.86 31.66
CA ALA A 984 17.12 1.77 31.95
C ALA A 984 18.57 2.05 31.49
N LEU A 985 18.80 3.17 30.79
CA LEU A 985 20.03 3.51 30.06
C LEU A 985 20.72 4.78 30.54
N GLU A 986 20.16 5.47 31.52
CA GLU A 986 20.61 6.81 31.91
C GLU A 986 21.86 6.82 32.80
N TRP A 987 22.33 5.65 33.20
CA TRP A 987 23.44 5.51 34.15
C TRP A 987 24.75 5.23 33.42
N LEU A 988 25.32 6.30 32.87
CA LEU A 988 26.70 6.36 32.37
C LEU A 988 27.66 6.73 33.52
N ASP A 989 28.61 5.86 33.84
CA ASP A 989 29.79 6.19 34.64
C ASP A 989 30.88 6.76 33.71
N PRO A 990 31.19 8.07 33.76
CA PRO A 990 32.07 8.70 32.78
C PRO A 990 33.53 8.21 32.82
N ILE A 991 33.91 7.42 33.84
CA ILE A 991 35.22 6.79 33.96
C ILE A 991 35.12 5.32 33.52
N LYS A 992 34.25 4.52 34.16
CA LYS A 992 34.18 3.07 33.94
C LYS A 992 33.56 2.70 32.61
N ASP A 993 32.56 3.45 32.17
CA ASP A 993 31.83 3.19 30.93
C ASP A 993 32.51 3.87 29.72
N ASN A 994 33.67 4.47 29.92
CA ASN A 994 34.44 5.13 28.86
C ASN A 994 35.24 4.15 28.00
N HIS A 995 34.54 3.32 27.22
CA HIS A 995 35.13 2.29 26.37
C HIS A 995 34.38 2.09 25.05
N LEU A 996 35.06 1.54 24.03
CA LEU A 996 34.55 1.38 22.66
C LEU A 996 33.28 0.51 22.60
N ALA A 997 33.18 -0.52 23.44
CA ALA A 997 32.01 -1.40 23.48
C ALA A 997 30.72 -0.63 23.80
N LEU A 998 30.75 0.33 24.74
CA LEU A 998 29.57 1.15 25.01
C LEU A 998 29.35 2.19 23.91
N LEU A 999 30.42 2.79 23.39
CA LEU A 999 30.32 3.80 22.34
C LEU A 999 29.70 3.27 21.04
N PHE A 1000 29.91 2.00 20.69
CA PHE A 1000 29.40 1.45 19.43
C PHE A 1000 28.31 0.38 19.60
N GLY A 1001 28.21 -0.24 20.77
CA GLY A 1001 27.19 -1.24 21.12
C GLY A 1001 26.10 -0.72 22.06
N GLY A 1002 26.23 0.51 22.57
CA GLY A 1002 25.34 1.06 23.59
C GLY A 1002 23.87 1.14 23.15
N ARG A 1003 22.96 0.84 24.08
CA ARG A 1003 21.51 0.85 23.85
C ARG A 1003 20.94 2.25 23.55
N TYR A 1004 21.74 3.31 23.68
CA TYR A 1004 21.35 4.65 23.24
C TYR A 1004 21.06 4.71 21.71
N LEU A 1005 21.58 3.75 20.94
CA LEU A 1005 21.30 3.56 19.51
C LEU A 1005 19.88 3.05 19.25
N ASP A 1006 19.23 2.43 20.24
CA ASP A 1006 17.87 1.88 20.11
C ASP A 1006 16.79 2.97 20.31
N PHE A 1007 17.17 4.21 20.65
CA PHE A 1007 16.24 5.33 20.80
C PHE A 1007 15.70 5.82 19.47
N ASP A 1008 14.37 6.01 19.40
CA ASP A 1008 13.64 6.44 18.21
C ASP A 1008 14.14 7.80 17.69
N PRO A 1009 14.59 7.89 16.42
CA PRO A 1009 14.68 6.81 15.42
C PRO A 1009 15.88 5.89 15.67
N ALA A 1010 15.65 4.59 15.84
CA ALA A 1010 16.71 3.62 16.09
C ALA A 1010 17.75 3.62 14.95
N GLU A 1011 19.03 3.56 15.31
CA GLU A 1011 20.14 3.49 14.36
C GLU A 1011 20.85 2.14 14.41
N ALA A 1012 21.34 1.70 13.26
CA ALA A 1012 22.09 0.45 13.15
C ALA A 1012 23.45 0.56 13.85
N ARG A 1013 23.86 -0.51 14.53
CA ARG A 1013 25.21 -0.66 15.08
C ARG A 1013 26.18 -0.92 13.93
N LEU A 1014 27.08 0.02 13.65
CA LEU A 1014 28.02 -0.06 12.52
C LEU A 1014 29.20 -1.02 12.78
N VAL A 1015 29.58 -1.19 14.05
CA VAL A 1015 30.78 -1.93 14.46
C VAL A 1015 30.55 -2.61 15.82
N SER A 1016 31.18 -3.77 16.01
CA SER A 1016 31.16 -4.56 17.24
C SER A 1016 32.56 -4.70 17.87
N THR A 1017 32.62 -5.21 19.10
CA THR A 1017 33.91 -5.51 19.76
C THR A 1017 34.71 -6.59 19.05
N GLU A 1018 34.03 -7.51 18.37
CA GLU A 1018 34.64 -8.59 17.56
C GLU A 1018 35.35 -8.00 16.34
N ASP A 1019 34.79 -6.97 15.69
CA ASP A 1019 35.41 -6.31 14.53
C ASP A 1019 36.71 -5.59 14.92
N PHE A 1020 36.76 -4.90 16.08
CA PHE A 1020 38.00 -4.30 16.58
C PHE A 1020 39.09 -5.34 16.84
N LYS A 1021 38.72 -6.50 17.43
CA LYS A 1021 39.66 -7.61 17.63
C LYS A 1021 40.17 -8.16 16.30
N ALA A 1022 39.30 -8.27 15.29
CA ALA A 1022 39.69 -8.72 13.95
C ALA A 1022 40.70 -7.77 13.29
N VAL A 1023 40.50 -6.45 13.42
CA VAL A 1023 41.45 -5.44 12.93
C VAL A 1023 42.77 -5.52 13.69
N TRP A 1024 42.77 -5.58 15.03
CA TRP A 1024 44.00 -5.63 15.83
C TRP A 1024 44.79 -6.93 15.65
N ALA A 1025 44.12 -8.05 15.33
CA ALA A 1025 44.79 -9.30 15.02
C ALA A 1025 45.67 -9.20 13.75
N GLN A 1026 45.39 -8.25 12.86
CA GLN A 1026 46.14 -8.04 11.60
C GLN A 1026 47.43 -7.23 11.81
N ASP A 1027 47.60 -6.56 12.95
CA ASP A 1027 48.78 -5.71 13.21
C ASP A 1027 50.07 -6.54 13.40
N GLY A 1028 49.94 -7.82 13.78
CA GLY A 1028 51.08 -8.70 14.06
C GLY A 1028 51.81 -8.34 15.38
N PRO A 1029 52.63 -9.25 15.92
CA PRO A 1029 53.27 -9.06 17.23
C PRO A 1029 54.36 -7.97 17.24
N ASP A 1030 54.94 -7.64 16.09
CA ASP A 1030 56.07 -6.71 15.95
C ASP A 1030 55.66 -5.26 15.64
N ALA A 1031 54.38 -4.98 15.40
CA ALA A 1031 53.91 -3.62 15.10
C ALA A 1031 53.91 -2.72 16.34
N LYS A 1032 54.66 -1.61 16.26
CA LYS A 1032 54.75 -0.59 17.31
C LYS A 1032 53.76 0.55 17.05
N TYR A 1033 52.46 0.26 17.15
CA TYR A 1033 51.42 1.28 16.97
C TYR A 1033 51.09 2.00 18.29
N PRO A 1034 50.63 3.27 18.24
CA PRO A 1034 50.20 3.98 19.44
C PRO A 1034 49.11 3.22 20.20
N PRO A 1035 49.10 3.28 21.54
CA PRO A 1035 48.07 2.63 22.33
C PRO A 1035 46.70 3.32 22.13
N PRO A 1036 45.59 2.57 22.21
CA PRO A 1036 44.25 3.15 22.09
C PRO A 1036 43.95 4.04 23.30
N GLN A 1037 43.42 5.24 23.06
CA GLN A 1037 43.07 6.18 24.13
C GLN A 1037 41.83 5.73 24.90
N MET A 1038 40.81 5.25 24.19
CA MET A 1038 39.64 4.59 24.75
C MET A 1038 39.83 3.07 24.67
N PRO A 1039 39.77 2.32 25.78
CA PRO A 1039 39.92 0.87 25.77
C PRO A 1039 38.72 0.18 25.10
N LEU A 1040 38.88 -1.07 24.69
CA LEU A 1040 37.79 -1.84 24.06
C LEU A 1040 36.59 -2.01 25.01
N GLY A 1041 36.86 -2.30 26.28
CA GLY A 1041 35.85 -2.65 27.27
C GLY A 1041 35.26 -4.05 27.07
N GLN A 1042 34.26 -4.40 27.88
CA GLN A 1042 33.46 -5.61 27.72
C GLN A 1042 32.05 -5.21 27.26
N ASP A 1043 31.45 -6.02 26.40
CA ASP A 1043 30.02 -5.89 26.14
C ASP A 1043 29.29 -6.15 27.46
N ARG A 1044 28.50 -5.18 27.93
CA ARG A 1044 27.57 -5.45 29.03
C ARG A 1044 26.66 -6.56 28.52
N ALA A 1045 26.73 -7.74 29.17
CA ALA A 1045 25.83 -8.84 28.88
C ALA A 1045 24.41 -8.26 28.78
N GLU A 1046 23.66 -8.67 27.76
CA GLU A 1046 22.23 -8.42 27.68
C GLU A 1046 21.64 -8.96 28.98
N THR A 1047 21.53 -8.10 29.99
CA THR A 1047 20.63 -8.35 31.09
C THR A 1047 19.31 -8.32 30.36
N LYS A 1048 18.73 -9.50 30.15
CA LYS A 1048 17.36 -9.66 29.70
C LYS A 1048 16.54 -8.80 30.64
N ALA A 1049 16.34 -7.53 30.29
CA ALA A 1049 15.17 -6.80 30.71
C ALA A 1049 14.08 -7.78 30.33
N SER A 1050 13.36 -8.28 31.34
CA SER A 1050 12.33 -9.27 31.18
C SER A 1050 11.43 -8.81 30.05
N SER A 1051 11.71 -9.30 28.85
CA SER A 1051 10.81 -9.33 27.74
C SER A 1051 9.84 -10.44 28.12
N SER A 1052 8.98 -10.11 29.09
CA SER A 1052 7.64 -10.64 29.19
C SER A 1052 6.75 -9.97 28.13
N ILE A 1053 7.30 -9.65 26.96
CA ILE A 1053 6.59 -9.89 25.72
C ILE A 1053 6.97 -11.32 25.40
N GLY A 1054 6.17 -12.25 25.94
CA GLY A 1054 6.50 -13.65 25.95
C GLY A 1054 6.81 -14.15 24.55
N ASP A 1055 7.86 -14.95 24.46
CA ASP A 1055 7.95 -16.15 23.61
C ASP A 1055 6.88 -17.17 24.06
N GLY A 1056 5.66 -16.68 24.28
CA GLY A 1056 4.48 -17.50 24.39
C GLY A 1056 4.32 -18.13 23.02
N LYS A 1057 4.66 -19.42 22.94
CA LYS A 1057 3.71 -20.36 22.37
C LYS A 1057 2.39 -20.16 23.10
N ASP A 1058 1.67 -19.09 22.78
CA ASP A 1058 0.25 -19.00 23.05
C ASP A 1058 -0.35 -19.99 22.07
N GLU A 1059 -0.29 -21.27 22.44
CA GLU A 1059 -1.42 -22.15 22.21
C GLU A 1059 -2.61 -21.39 22.78
N PHE A 1060 -3.27 -20.62 21.91
CA PHE A 1060 -4.62 -20.14 22.15
C PHE A 1060 -5.45 -21.38 22.42
N THR A 1061 -5.57 -21.72 23.70
CA THR A 1061 -6.59 -22.61 24.22
C THR A 1061 -7.87 -21.81 24.10
N VAL A 1062 -8.40 -21.80 22.87
CA VAL A 1062 -9.75 -21.33 22.59
C VAL A 1062 -10.67 -22.26 23.36
N VAL A 1063 -11.13 -21.80 24.52
CA VAL A 1063 -12.36 -22.32 25.11
C VAL A 1063 -13.43 -22.03 24.06
N PRO A 1064 -14.10 -23.05 23.49
CA PRO A 1064 -15.14 -22.82 22.52
C PRO A 1064 -16.31 -22.16 23.26
N SER A 1065 -16.48 -20.85 23.09
CA SER A 1065 -17.74 -20.19 23.41
C SER A 1065 -18.70 -20.53 22.27
N GLU A 1066 -19.52 -21.56 22.48
CA GLU A 1066 -20.74 -21.75 21.71
C GLU A 1066 -21.63 -20.51 21.85
N ASP A 1067 -22.15 -20.05 20.72
CA ASP A 1067 -23.23 -19.06 20.59
C ASP A 1067 -22.98 -17.62 21.07
N ALA A 1068 -22.04 -16.93 20.44
CA ALA A 1068 -22.09 -15.47 20.35
C ALA A 1068 -22.10 -15.04 18.88
N ALA A 1069 -23.27 -14.65 18.36
CA ALA A 1069 -23.37 -13.98 17.07
C ALA A 1069 -22.42 -12.77 17.07
N VAL A 1070 -21.44 -12.76 16.18
CA VAL A 1070 -20.50 -11.65 16.01
C VAL A 1070 -21.29 -10.44 15.56
N ILE A 1071 -21.63 -9.56 16.50
CA ILE A 1071 -22.14 -8.23 16.21
C ILE A 1071 -20.91 -7.39 15.84
N PRO A 1072 -20.75 -6.95 14.57
CA PRO A 1072 -19.61 -6.14 14.20
C PRO A 1072 -19.65 -4.82 14.99
N LEU A 1073 -18.54 -4.46 15.64
CA LEU A 1073 -18.39 -3.20 16.38
C LEU A 1073 -18.64 -1.96 15.49
N GLN A 1074 -18.59 -2.11 14.16
CA GLN A 1074 -18.80 -1.06 13.17
C GLN A 1074 -19.67 -1.54 12.00
N THR A 1075 -20.87 -0.96 11.86
CA THR A 1075 -21.95 -1.40 10.95
C THR A 1075 -21.98 -0.72 9.57
N LYS A 1076 -20.93 0.02 9.19
CA LYS A 1076 -20.89 0.81 7.92
C LYS A 1076 -21.21 0.01 6.64
N GLY A 1077 -21.06 -1.31 6.66
CA GLY A 1077 -21.33 -2.19 5.51
C GLY A 1077 -22.80 -2.56 5.28
N MET A 1078 -23.67 -2.50 6.30
CA MET A 1078 -25.03 -3.10 6.21
C MET A 1078 -26.11 -2.15 5.65
N ALA A 1079 -25.91 -0.84 5.69
CA ALA A 1079 -26.88 0.15 5.18
C ALA A 1079 -27.12 0.09 3.65
N TRP A 1080 -26.24 -0.60 2.92
CA TRP A 1080 -26.33 -0.78 1.46
C TRP A 1080 -27.41 -1.78 1.02
N GLN A 1081 -27.85 -2.69 1.90
CA GLN A 1081 -28.76 -3.78 1.54
C GLN A 1081 -30.18 -3.30 1.20
N GLU A 1082 -30.68 -2.29 1.93
CA GLU A 1082 -32.00 -1.70 1.68
C GLU A 1082 -32.00 -0.76 0.47
N ALA A 1083 -30.91 -0.01 0.25
CA ALA A 1083 -30.80 0.94 -0.85
C ALA A 1083 -30.72 0.29 -2.24
N LEU A 1084 -30.09 -0.89 -2.36
CA LEU A 1084 -29.99 -1.63 -3.61
C LEU A 1084 -31.28 -2.33 -3.98
N LEU A 1085 -32.08 -2.83 -3.02
CA LEU A 1085 -33.38 -3.45 -3.31
C LEU A 1085 -34.46 -2.42 -3.68
N ALA A 1086 -34.23 -1.14 -3.38
CA ALA A 1086 -35.08 -0.03 -3.77
C ALA A 1086 -34.81 0.46 -5.22
N SER A 1087 -35.86 0.96 -5.88
CA SER A 1087 -35.88 1.47 -7.25
C SER A 1087 -34.89 2.63 -7.54
N PRO A 1088 -34.43 2.85 -8.78
CA PRO A 1088 -33.89 4.15 -9.21
C PRO A 1088 -34.92 5.29 -9.06
N ALA A 1089 -36.21 4.97 -9.18
CA ALA A 1089 -37.31 5.88 -8.80
C ALA A 1089 -37.54 5.93 -7.28
N ALA A 1090 -36.96 5.03 -6.49
CA ALA A 1090 -36.94 5.13 -5.02
C ALA A 1090 -35.77 5.99 -4.51
N SER A 1091 -34.83 6.40 -5.38
CA SER A 1091 -34.05 7.62 -5.12
C SER A 1091 -34.99 8.84 -5.03
N SER A 1092 -36.12 8.85 -5.75
CA SER A 1092 -37.18 9.85 -5.62
C SER A 1092 -38.27 9.53 -4.58
N ALA A 1093 -38.25 8.31 -4.01
CA ALA A 1093 -39.09 7.90 -2.87
C ALA A 1093 -38.29 7.66 -1.59
N ARG A 1094 -37.07 8.23 -1.50
CA ARG A 1094 -36.64 8.77 -0.21
C ARG A 1094 -37.67 9.84 0.17
N PRO A 1095 -38.04 10.02 1.45
CA PRO A 1095 -38.71 11.26 1.83
C PRO A 1095 -37.79 12.41 1.40
N SER A 1096 -38.04 13.01 0.24
CA SER A 1096 -37.19 14.09 -0.25
C SER A 1096 -37.49 15.26 0.67
N ILE A 1097 -36.53 15.51 1.54
CA ILE A 1097 -36.55 16.67 2.39
C ILE A 1097 -36.59 17.87 1.44
N PRO A 1098 -37.52 18.83 1.58
CA PRO A 1098 -37.67 19.95 0.66
C PRO A 1098 -36.56 21.00 0.87
N LEU A 1099 -35.31 20.54 0.72
CA LEU A 1099 -34.06 21.18 1.01
C LEU A 1099 -33.18 21.12 -0.24
N ILE A 1100 -32.90 22.30 -0.81
CA ILE A 1100 -32.06 22.43 -2.01
C ILE A 1100 -30.72 23.02 -1.60
N LEU A 1101 -29.62 22.40 -2.05
CA LEU A 1101 -28.27 22.92 -1.83
C LEU A 1101 -27.75 23.60 -3.09
N VAL A 1102 -27.23 24.82 -2.97
CA VAL A 1102 -26.68 25.59 -4.09
C VAL A 1102 -25.17 25.79 -3.88
N GLY A 1103 -24.38 25.12 -4.72
CA GLY A 1103 -22.92 25.24 -4.81
C GLY A 1103 -22.45 26.00 -6.07
N SER A 1104 -23.32 26.75 -6.74
CA SER A 1104 -23.00 27.47 -7.99
C SER A 1104 -21.85 28.49 -7.89
N LEU A 1105 -21.57 28.98 -6.69
CA LEU A 1105 -20.49 29.94 -6.43
C LEU A 1105 -19.13 29.26 -6.15
N ILE A 1106 -19.12 27.94 -5.97
CA ILE A 1106 -17.92 27.15 -5.63
C ILE A 1106 -17.24 26.69 -6.91
N ASP A 1107 -15.91 26.83 -6.98
CA ASP A 1107 -15.12 26.45 -8.16
C ASP A 1107 -14.29 25.17 -7.97
N ASN A 1108 -13.92 24.82 -6.74
CA ASN A 1108 -13.08 23.66 -6.50
C ASN A 1108 -13.86 22.34 -6.65
N ALA A 1109 -13.45 21.52 -7.62
CA ALA A 1109 -14.03 20.20 -7.89
C ALA A 1109 -14.01 19.25 -6.68
N TYR A 1110 -12.98 19.34 -5.81
CA TYR A 1110 -12.89 18.56 -4.58
C TYR A 1110 -13.99 18.94 -3.58
N ASN A 1111 -14.20 20.25 -3.36
CA ASN A 1111 -15.25 20.75 -2.48
C ASN A 1111 -16.64 20.38 -3.02
N LEU A 1112 -16.86 20.54 -4.33
CA LEU A 1112 -18.11 20.15 -4.98
C LEU A 1112 -18.39 18.64 -4.87
N GLY A 1113 -17.36 17.79 -4.93
CA GLY A 1113 -17.47 16.35 -4.67
C GLY A 1113 -17.90 16.06 -3.23
N GLY A 1114 -17.34 16.81 -2.27
CA GLY A 1114 -17.75 16.76 -0.87
C GLY A 1114 -19.19 17.24 -0.63
N LEU A 1115 -19.62 18.33 -1.28
CA LEU A 1115 -21.00 18.81 -1.22
C LEU A 1115 -21.98 17.78 -1.81
N SER A 1116 -21.65 17.16 -2.94
CA SER A 1116 -22.47 16.08 -3.53
C SER A 1116 -22.65 14.92 -2.55
N ARG A 1117 -21.58 14.52 -1.86
CA ARG A 1117 -21.63 13.44 -0.87
C ARG A 1117 -22.44 13.83 0.36
N ALA A 1118 -22.23 15.02 0.90
CA ALA A 1118 -22.98 15.50 2.06
C ALA A 1118 -24.48 15.64 1.73
N ALA A 1119 -24.83 16.23 0.59
CA ALA A 1119 -26.20 16.41 0.15
C ALA A 1119 -26.92 15.08 -0.09
N GLU A 1120 -26.22 14.07 -0.62
CA GLU A 1120 -26.78 12.73 -0.81
C GLU A 1120 -27.05 12.03 0.53
N ILE A 1121 -26.09 12.09 1.47
CA ILE A 1121 -26.19 11.47 2.79
C ILE A 1121 -27.30 12.10 3.64
N PHE A 1122 -27.42 13.44 3.60
CA PHE A 1122 -28.44 14.17 4.35
C PHE A 1122 -29.79 14.27 3.61
N GLY A 1123 -29.93 13.64 2.44
CA GLY A 1123 -31.22 13.51 1.75
C GLY A 1123 -31.75 14.78 1.11
N CYS A 1124 -30.89 15.68 0.63
CA CYS A 1124 -31.30 16.88 -0.09
C CYS A 1124 -32.11 16.54 -1.36
N GLU A 1125 -33.07 17.40 -1.71
CA GLU A 1125 -33.88 17.27 -2.93
C GLU A 1125 -33.02 17.36 -4.19
N SER A 1126 -32.09 18.33 -4.22
CA SER A 1126 -31.17 18.51 -5.34
C SER A 1126 -29.95 19.35 -4.96
N LEU A 1127 -28.88 19.21 -5.77
CA LEU A 1127 -27.69 20.05 -5.72
C LEU A 1127 -27.57 20.85 -7.02
N TYR A 1128 -27.45 22.17 -6.90
CA TYR A 1128 -27.18 23.07 -8.03
C TYR A 1128 -25.71 23.46 -8.10
N MET A 1129 -25.12 23.38 -9.29
CA MET A 1129 -23.70 23.64 -9.55
C MET A 1129 -23.53 24.56 -10.76
N ARG A 1130 -22.39 25.24 -10.87
CA ARG A 1130 -22.10 26.14 -12.00
C ARG A 1130 -22.19 25.43 -13.35
N THR A 1131 -21.58 24.25 -13.46
CA THR A 1131 -21.56 23.41 -14.65
C THR A 1131 -21.58 21.94 -14.26
N LEU A 1132 -22.18 21.09 -15.10
CA LEU A 1132 -22.16 19.64 -14.92
C LEU A 1132 -20.85 18.99 -15.39
N ASP A 1133 -20.00 19.73 -16.12
CA ASP A 1133 -18.70 19.20 -16.56
C ASP A 1133 -17.78 18.82 -15.39
N THR A 1134 -17.96 19.46 -14.23
CA THR A 1134 -17.20 19.16 -13.00
C THR A 1134 -17.41 17.72 -12.52
N LEU A 1135 -18.53 17.07 -12.87
CA LEU A 1135 -18.79 15.66 -12.52
C LEU A 1135 -17.76 14.70 -13.13
N LYS A 1136 -17.14 15.09 -14.25
CA LYS A 1136 -16.11 14.31 -14.95
C LYS A 1136 -14.71 14.51 -14.36
N HIS A 1137 -14.54 15.46 -13.43
CA HIS A 1137 -13.23 15.80 -12.87
C HIS A 1137 -12.74 14.71 -11.89
N LYS A 1138 -11.44 14.37 -11.94
CA LYS A 1138 -10.84 13.34 -11.06
C LYS A 1138 -10.99 13.68 -9.57
N ASP A 1139 -10.77 14.95 -9.21
CA ASP A 1139 -10.89 15.37 -7.81
C ASP A 1139 -12.33 15.28 -7.29
N PHE A 1140 -13.32 15.61 -8.13
CA PHE A 1140 -14.73 15.44 -7.78
C PHE A 1140 -15.06 13.96 -7.54
N THR A 1141 -14.72 13.10 -8.51
CA THR A 1141 -15.02 11.66 -8.44
C THR A 1141 -14.33 10.96 -7.27
N SER A 1142 -13.11 11.40 -6.90
CA SER A 1142 -12.36 10.86 -5.75
C SER A 1142 -13.06 11.05 -4.40
N VAL A 1143 -13.81 12.14 -4.23
CA VAL A 1143 -14.48 12.49 -2.96
C VAL A 1143 -15.96 12.12 -2.96
N ALA A 1144 -16.64 12.28 -4.10
CA ALA A 1144 -18.06 12.01 -4.25
C ALA A 1144 -18.40 10.53 -4.05
N VAL A 1145 -17.48 9.61 -4.41
CA VAL A 1145 -17.65 8.15 -4.25
C VAL A 1145 -19.06 7.71 -4.70
N SER A 1146 -19.39 8.00 -5.97
CA SER A 1146 -20.68 7.73 -6.63
C SER A 1146 -21.94 8.48 -6.10
N SER A 1147 -21.84 9.39 -5.14
CA SER A 1147 -23.01 10.15 -4.64
C SER A 1147 -23.79 10.90 -5.74
N HIS A 1148 -23.07 11.41 -6.75
CA HIS A 1148 -23.64 12.11 -7.90
C HIS A 1148 -24.53 11.23 -8.81
N SER A 1149 -24.45 9.90 -8.69
CA SER A 1149 -25.33 8.97 -9.39
C SER A 1149 -26.66 8.76 -8.65
N HIS A 1150 -26.77 9.20 -7.40
CA HIS A 1150 -27.92 8.95 -6.51
C HIS A 1150 -28.65 10.23 -6.08
N LEU A 1151 -28.08 11.41 -6.36
CA LEU A 1151 -28.62 12.74 -6.06
C LEU A 1151 -28.87 13.51 -7.36
N PRO A 1152 -30.04 14.14 -7.56
CA PRO A 1152 -30.26 15.03 -8.70
C PRO A 1152 -29.32 16.26 -8.66
N ILE A 1153 -28.44 16.38 -9.67
CA ILE A 1153 -27.53 17.52 -9.82
C ILE A 1153 -27.92 18.33 -11.07
N ARG A 1154 -28.07 19.65 -10.90
CA ARG A 1154 -28.53 20.56 -11.96
C ARG A 1154 -27.52 21.69 -12.21
N ALA A 1155 -27.43 22.14 -13.45
CA ALA A 1155 -26.64 23.33 -13.80
C ALA A 1155 -27.41 24.62 -13.44
N LEU A 1156 -26.73 25.55 -12.77
CA LEU A 1156 -27.18 26.91 -12.49
C LEU A 1156 -25.97 27.83 -12.49
N PRO A 1157 -25.71 28.56 -13.59
CA PRO A 1157 -24.67 29.57 -13.66
C PRO A 1157 -24.88 30.70 -12.63
N PRO A 1158 -23.79 31.30 -12.07
CA PRO A 1158 -23.90 32.40 -11.10
C PRO A 1158 -24.72 33.61 -11.57
N VAL A 1159 -24.77 33.87 -12.88
CA VAL A 1159 -25.55 34.99 -13.46
C VAL A 1159 -27.06 34.80 -13.30
N ASP A 1160 -27.52 33.56 -13.32
CA ASP A 1160 -28.95 33.20 -13.22
C ASP A 1160 -29.38 32.95 -11.77
N LEU A 1161 -28.43 32.91 -10.84
CA LEU A 1161 -28.67 32.58 -9.43
C LEU A 1161 -29.66 33.55 -8.74
N PRO A 1162 -29.57 34.89 -8.86
CA PRO A 1162 -30.54 35.79 -8.22
C PRO A 1162 -31.98 35.55 -8.70
N GLU A 1163 -32.16 35.32 -10.00
CA GLU A 1163 -33.50 35.10 -10.57
C GLU A 1163 -34.05 33.73 -10.15
N PHE A 1164 -33.21 32.69 -10.15
CA PHE A 1164 -33.57 31.38 -9.60
C PHE A 1164 -34.04 31.49 -8.14
N LEU A 1165 -33.33 32.22 -7.29
CA LEU A 1165 -33.70 32.40 -5.89
C LEU A 1165 -35.07 33.09 -5.74
N ARG A 1166 -35.40 34.10 -6.56
CA ARG A 1166 -36.73 34.74 -6.56
C ARG A 1166 -37.82 33.76 -6.96
N VAL A 1167 -37.59 32.95 -8.00
CA VAL A 1167 -38.54 31.91 -8.43
C VAL A 1167 -38.77 30.89 -7.31
N MET A 1168 -37.72 30.45 -6.63
CA MET A 1168 -37.84 29.51 -5.52
C MET A 1168 -38.60 30.10 -4.32
N LYS A 1169 -38.46 31.41 -4.06
CA LYS A 1169 -39.26 32.12 -3.04
C LYS A 1169 -40.75 32.14 -3.40
N VAL A 1170 -41.10 32.37 -4.65
CA VAL A 1170 -42.49 32.27 -5.15
C VAL A 1170 -43.01 30.83 -5.03
N ALA A 1171 -42.14 29.82 -5.21
CA ALA A 1171 -42.46 28.40 -5.01
C ALA A 1171 -42.54 27.97 -3.52
N GLY A 1172 -42.41 28.93 -2.59
CA GLY A 1172 -42.57 28.72 -1.16
C GLY A 1172 -41.32 28.23 -0.43
N TYR A 1173 -40.13 28.32 -1.03
CA TYR A 1173 -38.87 28.09 -0.31
C TYR A 1173 -38.39 29.36 0.38
N LYS A 1174 -37.78 29.21 1.55
CA LYS A 1174 -36.98 30.25 2.19
C LYS A 1174 -35.53 30.16 1.75
N VAL A 1175 -34.92 31.28 1.36
CA VAL A 1175 -33.51 31.31 0.95
C VAL A 1175 -32.64 31.58 2.16
N VAL A 1176 -31.70 30.68 2.43
CA VAL A 1176 -30.78 30.74 3.57
C VAL A 1176 -29.36 30.84 3.03
N GLY A 1177 -28.70 31.97 3.27
CA GLY A 1177 -27.28 32.13 2.97
C GLY A 1177 -26.42 31.53 4.08
N VAL A 1178 -25.46 30.67 3.75
CA VAL A 1178 -24.45 30.19 4.71
C VAL A 1178 -23.23 31.09 4.59
N GLU A 1179 -23.20 32.17 5.37
CA GLU A 1179 -22.20 33.23 5.26
C GLU A 1179 -22.01 33.98 6.59
N GLN A 1180 -20.81 34.51 6.81
CA GLN A 1180 -20.48 35.36 7.95
C GLN A 1180 -20.75 36.83 7.60
N THR A 1181 -21.84 37.38 8.14
CA THR A 1181 -22.25 38.78 7.95
C THR A 1181 -22.58 39.41 9.31
N ASP A 1182 -22.64 40.74 9.37
CA ASP A 1182 -23.08 41.48 10.56
C ASP A 1182 -24.53 41.16 10.99
N ARG A 1183 -25.29 40.51 10.10
CA ARG A 1183 -26.69 40.11 10.30
C ARG A 1183 -26.89 38.60 10.33
N SER A 1184 -25.82 37.81 10.29
CA SER A 1184 -25.93 36.36 10.30
C SER A 1184 -26.37 35.85 11.67
N LEU A 1185 -27.31 34.92 11.67
CA LEU A 1185 -27.76 34.24 12.86
C LEU A 1185 -26.79 33.09 13.18
N VAL A 1186 -26.34 33.01 14.43
CA VAL A 1186 -25.45 31.93 14.85
C VAL A 1186 -26.22 30.60 14.83
N LEU A 1187 -25.77 29.65 14.02
CA LEU A 1187 -26.39 28.34 13.85
C LEU A 1187 -26.54 27.61 15.20
N GLY A 1188 -27.76 27.17 15.51
CA GLY A 1188 -28.10 26.47 16.76
C GLY A 1188 -28.34 27.39 17.97
N ALA A 1189 -28.23 28.71 17.82
CA ALA A 1189 -28.66 29.67 18.83
C ALA A 1189 -30.20 29.84 18.82
N PRO A 1190 -30.82 30.27 19.93
CA PRO A 1190 -32.26 30.52 19.96
C PRO A 1190 -32.69 31.52 18.87
N GLY A 1191 -33.64 31.12 18.01
CA GLY A 1191 -34.14 31.95 16.91
C GLY A 1191 -33.37 31.85 15.58
N SER A 1192 -32.42 30.91 15.46
CA SER A 1192 -31.73 30.59 14.19
C SER A 1192 -32.22 29.29 13.54
N ASP A 1193 -33.48 28.93 13.78
CA ASP A 1193 -34.10 27.72 13.22
C ASP A 1193 -34.09 27.76 11.68
N LEU A 1194 -33.61 26.68 11.08
CA LEU A 1194 -33.57 26.54 9.64
C LEU A 1194 -34.99 26.23 9.15
N PRO A 1195 -35.50 26.92 8.11
CA PRO A 1195 -36.85 26.65 7.61
C PRO A 1195 -36.93 25.23 7.02
N GLU A 1196 -38.02 24.51 7.30
CA GLU A 1196 -38.23 23.13 6.80
C GLU A 1196 -38.16 23.07 5.27
N LYS A 1197 -38.74 24.05 4.57
CA LYS A 1197 -38.63 24.19 3.11
C LYS A 1197 -37.66 25.31 2.74
N CYS A 1198 -36.40 25.00 2.46
CA CYS A 1198 -35.38 26.03 2.19
C CYS A 1198 -34.37 25.71 1.07
N VAL A 1199 -33.79 26.78 0.54
CA VAL A 1199 -32.64 26.76 -0.38
C VAL A 1199 -31.42 27.24 0.41
N LEU A 1200 -30.44 26.36 0.61
CA LEU A 1200 -29.15 26.69 1.22
C LEU A 1200 -28.17 27.16 0.15
N VAL A 1201 -27.71 28.41 0.27
CA VAL A 1201 -26.76 29.01 -0.66
C VAL A 1201 -25.37 29.05 -0.02
N MET A 1202 -24.40 28.40 -0.67
CA MET A 1202 -23.01 28.36 -0.22
C MET A 1202 -22.19 29.43 -0.94
N GLY A 1203 -21.37 30.16 -0.18
CA GLY A 1203 -20.42 31.15 -0.74
C GLY A 1203 -19.23 30.53 -1.47
N SER A 1204 -18.55 31.34 -2.29
CA SER A 1204 -17.27 30.95 -2.89
C SER A 1204 -16.16 30.89 -1.84
N GLU A 1205 -15.11 30.10 -2.07
CA GLU A 1205 -14.03 29.90 -1.09
C GLU A 1205 -13.22 31.17 -0.78
N ARG A 1206 -13.25 32.17 -1.68
CA ARG A 1206 -12.47 33.40 -1.56
C ARG A 1206 -13.32 34.63 -1.25
N GLU A 1207 -14.45 34.75 -1.94
CA GLU A 1207 -15.27 35.97 -1.95
C GLU A 1207 -16.60 35.81 -1.21
N GLY A 1208 -16.90 34.60 -0.74
CA GLY A 1208 -18.17 34.33 -0.06
C GLY A 1208 -19.38 34.45 -0.99
N ILE A 1209 -20.53 34.83 -0.44
CA ILE A 1209 -21.76 35.12 -1.19
C ILE A 1209 -21.73 36.58 -1.69
N PRO A 1210 -21.88 36.84 -3.00
CA PRO A 1210 -21.87 38.19 -3.54
C PRO A 1210 -23.11 38.99 -3.10
N GLY A 1211 -22.97 40.32 -3.00
CA GLY A 1211 -24.03 41.20 -2.48
C GLY A 1211 -25.37 41.11 -3.22
N THR A 1212 -25.36 40.83 -4.53
CA THR A 1212 -26.56 40.62 -5.34
C THR A 1212 -27.33 39.36 -4.96
N VAL A 1213 -26.65 38.34 -4.42
CA VAL A 1213 -27.24 37.07 -3.95
C VAL A 1213 -27.60 37.17 -2.47
N LEU A 1214 -26.78 37.85 -1.66
CA LEU A 1214 -27.11 38.17 -0.26
C LEU A 1214 -28.43 38.96 -0.14
N ALA A 1215 -28.71 39.86 -1.08
CA ALA A 1215 -29.94 40.64 -1.12
C ALA A 1215 -31.21 39.77 -1.30
N GLU A 1216 -31.08 38.58 -1.88
CA GLU A 1216 -32.20 37.65 -2.10
C GLU A 1216 -32.38 36.66 -0.93
N CYS A 1217 -31.40 36.55 -0.04
CA CYS A 1217 -31.45 35.68 1.14
C CYS A 1217 -32.50 36.20 2.15
N ASP A 1218 -33.39 35.32 2.61
CA ASP A 1218 -34.37 35.64 3.66
C ASP A 1218 -33.71 35.70 5.04
N ILE A 1219 -32.75 34.80 5.29
CA ILE A 1219 -31.87 34.81 6.46
C ILE A 1219 -30.45 34.42 6.04
N CYS A 1220 -29.46 34.87 6.79
CA CYS A 1220 -28.09 34.34 6.71
C CYS A 1220 -27.77 33.63 8.02
N VAL A 1221 -27.10 32.49 7.95
CA VAL A 1221 -26.65 31.72 9.11
C VAL A 1221 -25.14 31.54 9.09
N GLU A 1222 -24.52 31.58 10.26
CA GLU A 1222 -23.08 31.32 10.40
C GLU A 1222 -22.79 30.25 11.46
N VAL A 1223 -21.74 29.47 11.24
CA VAL A 1223 -21.23 28.53 12.23
C VAL A 1223 -20.35 29.29 13.22
N LYS A 1224 -20.63 29.18 14.52
CA LYS A 1224 -19.84 29.83 15.58
C LYS A 1224 -18.38 29.35 15.55
N GLN A 1225 -17.43 30.28 15.46
CA GLN A 1225 -16.00 29.99 15.49
C GLN A 1225 -15.36 30.52 16.78
N VAL A 1226 -14.40 29.77 17.34
CA VAL A 1226 -13.67 30.11 18.58
C VAL A 1226 -12.16 30.24 18.35
N GLY A 1227 -11.67 29.76 17.21
CA GLY A 1227 -10.24 29.79 16.84
C GLY A 1227 -9.82 31.06 16.08
N VAL A 1228 -8.55 31.10 15.67
CA VAL A 1228 -7.93 32.27 14.99
C VAL A 1228 -8.06 32.21 13.46
N THR A 1229 -8.37 31.03 12.90
CA THR A 1229 -8.63 30.86 11.47
C THR A 1229 -9.90 31.62 11.06
N ARG A 1230 -9.88 32.29 9.90
CA ARG A 1230 -10.95 33.22 9.48
C ARG A 1230 -12.28 32.53 9.14
N SER A 1231 -12.25 31.33 8.56
CA SER A 1231 -13.45 30.61 8.13
C SER A 1231 -13.22 29.10 8.04
N LEU A 1232 -14.31 28.33 8.02
CA LEU A 1232 -14.30 26.89 7.74
C LEU A 1232 -14.21 26.61 6.24
N ASN A 1233 -13.74 25.42 5.87
CA ASN A 1233 -13.89 24.94 4.49
C ASN A 1233 -15.38 24.84 4.13
N VAL A 1234 -15.75 25.28 2.92
CA VAL A 1234 -17.15 25.37 2.47
C VAL A 1234 -17.92 24.05 2.54
N GLN A 1235 -17.26 22.90 2.25
CA GLN A 1235 -17.91 21.59 2.35
C GLN A 1235 -18.16 21.18 3.81
N THR A 1236 -17.28 21.63 4.73
CA THR A 1236 -17.42 21.40 6.18
C THR A 1236 -18.52 22.27 6.75
N ALA A 1237 -18.60 23.53 6.34
CA ALA A 1237 -19.69 24.43 6.71
C ALA A 1237 -21.05 23.89 6.23
N ALA A 1238 -21.12 23.43 4.98
CA ALA A 1238 -22.32 22.78 4.44
C ALA A 1238 -22.72 21.55 5.27
N ALA A 1239 -21.78 20.67 5.60
CA ALA A 1239 -22.06 19.47 6.40
C ALA A 1239 -22.61 19.80 7.80
N ILE A 1240 -22.09 20.84 8.46
CA ILE A 1240 -22.58 21.27 9.78
C ILE A 1240 -24.01 21.83 9.68
N VAL A 1241 -24.29 22.67 8.68
CA VAL A 1241 -25.63 23.25 8.47
C VAL A 1241 -26.65 22.17 8.10
N LEU A 1242 -26.27 21.23 7.22
CA LEU A 1242 -27.12 20.10 6.85
C LEU A 1242 -27.40 19.16 8.03
N TYR A 1243 -26.40 18.88 8.87
CA TYR A 1243 -26.59 18.11 10.09
C TYR A 1243 -27.55 18.80 11.06
N GLU A 1244 -27.38 20.11 11.24
CA GLU A 1244 -28.27 20.89 12.12
C GLU A 1244 -29.70 20.93 11.58
N TYR A 1245 -29.88 21.09 10.26
CA TYR A 1245 -31.18 20.95 9.61
C TYR A 1245 -31.81 19.59 9.94
N GLN A 1246 -31.05 18.51 9.78
CA GLN A 1246 -31.54 17.16 10.04
C GLN A 1246 -31.91 16.94 11.51
N ARG A 1247 -31.11 17.50 12.42
CA ARG A 1247 -31.39 17.49 13.86
C ARG A 1247 -32.69 18.20 14.20
N GLN A 1248 -32.97 19.34 13.56
CA GLN A 1248 -34.17 20.15 13.81
C GLN A 1248 -35.44 19.49 13.27
N HIS A 1249 -35.41 18.91 12.06
CA HIS A 1249 -36.62 18.45 11.37
C HIS A 1249 -36.83 16.93 11.40
N HIS A 1250 -35.77 16.14 11.64
CA HIS A 1250 -35.78 14.69 11.43
C HIS A 1250 -34.99 13.89 12.48
N GLY A 1251 -34.59 14.50 13.61
CA GLY A 1251 -33.90 13.82 14.68
C GLY A 1251 -34.77 12.75 15.35
N LYS A 1252 -34.39 11.48 15.18
CA LYS A 1252 -34.59 10.42 16.19
C LYS A 1252 -33.29 10.22 16.96
#